data_AF-A0A1Y4U546-F1
#
_entry.id   AF-A0A1Y4U546-F1
#
_cell.length_a   1.000
_cell.length_b   1.000
_cell.length_c   1.000
_cell.angle_alpha   90.00
_cell.angle_beta   90.00
_cell.angle_gamma   90.00
#
_symmetry.space_group_name_H-M   'P 1'
#
loop_
_entity.id
_entity.type
_entity.pdbx_description
1 polymer ?
#
loop_
_entity_poly.entity_id
_entity_poly.type
_entity_poly.pdbx_seq_one_letter_code
_entity_poly.pdbx_strand_id
1 'polypeptide(L)'
;MKLNQLFVFAASALLFCGACSNSDKEVTPQPVEDAISINPQKTTVGSKGGEVPVLVTSSGAWTLKGEANDYVTPSATEGKDGDVVTFTVKANEKEVDQIFSYTFTCGTKSAPLQITLKKMASQSEEQLEIFYPEGSNLLSHEGGKVTVLVTSSGNWTLEGESDFVTPSATSGEDGAEVIFDVKANETEQEKVADYTFKMGGKTVAFRITVQGVEPELIEITSKSEMKLAYTADDRVAVELKTNVDSRDLKAEITGADDGWLTWSIARPAEDGSENKVTAYFAVLQNDGDAPREATVKIKGLKSGEATLKITQTVKPQLATEKPAYFLSVDAQKLDIPVTTNLEFDVALNESGNGWLTFDGYTEGALHFSVAALTEGAARECEVTLTEKNAPDNAKPQVVTVKVTQKPKGLIECVADMRKSRTYFSTLKNSSALNNLKDAGTMEALVNIQEERKSGSLSTIMGIEGKFLLRMGDVGVAWNQLQLATYSDNKTDAALTLDKMDHWYHIAVVWSGINVYFYIDGELAYQSFLSLYSGLNLGVTYSGYESEYSRAFWIGYSYNADRYFPGYMSEVRIWNRALSKEEINSENHFYSVPVDSEGLVGYWKLNEGSGNTVIDSSPSGNNMVGEHDVRTQGNNQVGTKGLNYVEMSLP
;
A
#
# COMPACT_ATOMS: atom_id res chain seq x y z
N MET A 1 -15.88 29.88 -6.64
CA MET A 1 -17.22 30.16 -6.07
C MET A 1 -17.13 31.27 -5.03
N LYS A 2 -17.30 32.54 -5.44
CA LYS A 2 -17.44 33.69 -4.53
C LYS A 2 -18.93 33.89 -4.29
N LEU A 3 -19.44 33.17 -3.30
CA LEU A 3 -20.83 33.28 -2.87
C LEU A 3 -21.04 34.64 -2.20
N ASN A 4 -22.02 35.39 -2.69
CA ASN A 4 -22.63 36.49 -1.95
C ASN A 4 -23.10 35.95 -0.59
N GLN A 5 -22.48 36.46 0.46
CA GLN A 5 -22.84 36.15 1.84
C GLN A 5 -24.23 36.72 2.15
N LEU A 6 -25.26 35.89 2.09
CA LEU A 6 -26.41 36.02 2.98
C LEU A 6 -25.93 35.62 4.38
N PHE A 7 -25.63 36.60 5.22
CA PHE A 7 -25.42 36.35 6.65
C PHE A 7 -26.78 36.25 7.34
N VAL A 8 -27.23 35.02 7.57
CA VAL A 8 -28.16 34.68 8.65
C VAL A 8 -27.31 34.36 9.87
N PHE A 9 -27.16 35.30 10.81
CA PHE A 9 -26.62 34.97 12.12
C PHE A 9 -27.73 34.35 12.99
N ALA A 10 -27.78 33.03 12.99
CA ALA A 10 -28.45 32.27 14.03
C ALA A 10 -27.57 32.29 15.29
N ALA A 11 -27.92 33.12 16.27
CA ALA A 11 -27.39 33.00 17.62
C ALA A 11 -27.91 31.68 18.24
N SER A 12 -27.18 30.60 18.02
CA SER A 12 -27.44 29.30 18.62
C SER A 12 -26.88 29.31 20.05
N ALA A 13 -27.78 29.44 21.03
CA ALA A 13 -27.47 29.13 22.42
C ALA A 13 -27.19 27.63 22.54
N LEU A 14 -25.91 27.26 22.66
CA LEU A 14 -25.48 25.90 22.98
C LEU A 14 -25.69 25.63 24.48
N LEU A 15 -26.87 25.09 24.80
CA LEU A 15 -27.08 24.25 25.98
C LEU A 15 -26.39 22.90 25.74
N PHE A 16 -25.19 22.70 26.31
CA PHE A 16 -24.67 21.36 26.59
C PHE A 16 -24.62 21.17 28.11
N CYS A 17 -25.61 20.44 28.63
CA CYS A 17 -25.47 19.73 29.89
C CYS A 17 -24.61 18.47 29.65
N GLY A 18 -23.65 18.24 30.54
CA GLY A 18 -23.19 16.89 30.87
C GLY A 18 -21.69 16.60 30.69
N ALA A 19 -20.89 16.94 31.70
CA ALA A 19 -19.99 16.02 32.44
C ALA A 19 -18.75 16.77 32.96
N CYS A 20 -18.53 16.66 34.27
CA CYS A 20 -17.56 17.38 35.08
C CYS A 20 -16.09 17.02 34.79
N SER A 21 -15.20 18.02 34.83
CA SER A 21 -13.98 17.96 35.65
C SER A 21 -13.36 19.35 35.84
N ASN A 22 -13.15 19.70 37.11
CA ASN A 22 -12.60 20.94 37.65
C ASN A 22 -11.38 21.51 36.90
N SER A 23 -11.45 22.79 36.52
CA SER A 23 -10.49 23.83 36.94
C SER A 23 -10.97 25.19 36.41
N ASP A 24 -11.68 25.93 37.25
CA ASP A 24 -12.05 27.32 36.97
C ASP A 24 -10.77 28.16 36.89
N LYS A 25 -10.34 28.48 35.67
CA LYS A 25 -9.66 29.74 35.40
C LYS A 25 -10.74 30.73 35.03
N GLU A 26 -11.00 31.70 35.93
CA GLU A 26 -11.68 32.93 35.54
C GLU A 26 -10.94 33.51 34.32
N VAL A 27 -11.57 33.40 33.14
CA VAL A 27 -11.12 34.13 31.96
C VAL A 27 -11.68 35.53 32.14
N THR A 28 -10.82 36.48 32.50
CA THR A 28 -11.10 37.90 32.33
C THR A 28 -11.45 38.13 30.86
N PRO A 29 -12.66 38.62 30.52
CA PRO A 29 -13.03 38.88 29.14
C PRO A 29 -12.00 39.84 28.53
N GLN A 30 -11.37 39.45 27.42
CA GLN A 30 -10.57 40.40 26.66
C GLN A 30 -11.49 41.49 26.10
N PRO A 31 -11.06 42.77 26.09
CA PRO A 31 -11.85 43.83 25.49
C PRO A 31 -12.13 43.49 24.04
N VAL A 32 -13.40 43.47 23.65
CA VAL A 32 -13.81 43.27 22.26
C VAL A 32 -13.22 44.41 21.44
N GLU A 33 -12.42 44.11 20.41
CA GLU A 33 -11.85 45.16 19.55
C GLU A 33 -12.99 45.94 18.89
N ASP A 34 -12.85 47.26 18.82
CA ASP A 34 -13.80 48.11 18.11
C ASP A 34 -13.90 47.67 16.64
N ALA A 35 -15.12 47.47 16.15
CA ALA A 35 -15.43 47.11 14.77
C ALA A 35 -16.74 47.76 14.36
N ILE A 36 -16.80 48.26 13.13
CA ILE A 36 -18.04 48.74 12.52
C ILE A 36 -18.00 48.56 11.00
N SER A 37 -19.10 48.10 10.43
CA SER A 37 -19.36 48.06 9.00
C SER A 37 -20.82 48.42 8.74
N ILE A 38 -21.09 48.90 7.53
CA ILE A 38 -22.44 49.24 7.08
C ILE A 38 -22.69 48.70 5.69
N ASN A 39 -23.94 48.40 5.39
CA ASN A 39 -24.37 48.03 4.05
C ASN A 39 -25.68 48.75 3.70
N PRO A 40 -25.72 49.57 2.63
CA PRO A 40 -24.60 49.93 1.72
C PRO A 40 -23.66 51.02 2.30
N GLN A 41 -22.44 51.14 1.77
CA GLN A 41 -21.51 52.26 2.04
C GLN A 41 -21.67 53.43 1.06
N LYS A 42 -22.25 53.18 -0.12
CA LYS A 42 -22.60 54.20 -1.11
C LYS A 42 -23.92 53.84 -1.75
N THR A 43 -24.77 54.82 -1.97
CA THR A 43 -26.08 54.62 -2.60
C THR A 43 -26.51 55.85 -3.38
N THR A 44 -27.39 55.66 -4.36
CA THR A 44 -27.95 56.70 -5.21
C THR A 44 -29.46 56.63 -5.17
N VAL A 45 -30.14 57.77 -5.01
CA VAL A 45 -31.60 57.89 -5.05
C VAL A 45 -32.04 58.88 -6.13
N GLY A 46 -33.26 58.66 -6.64
CA GLY A 46 -33.88 59.48 -7.67
C GLY A 46 -34.11 60.92 -7.28
N SER A 47 -34.34 61.79 -8.27
CA SER A 47 -34.67 63.21 -8.06
C SER A 47 -35.90 63.42 -7.18
N LYS A 48 -36.79 62.43 -7.06
CA LYS A 48 -37.97 62.46 -6.18
C LYS A 48 -37.67 62.15 -4.71
N GLY A 49 -36.44 61.76 -4.39
CA GLY A 49 -36.09 61.26 -3.06
C GLY A 49 -36.57 59.83 -2.85
N GLY A 50 -36.62 59.40 -1.59
CA GLY A 50 -36.98 58.03 -1.21
C GLY A 50 -36.45 57.63 0.16
N GLU A 51 -36.50 56.35 0.47
CA GLU A 51 -35.93 55.80 1.71
C GLU A 51 -34.70 54.95 1.41
N VAL A 52 -33.65 55.15 2.20
CA VAL A 52 -32.40 54.37 2.10
C VAL A 52 -32.18 53.64 3.43
N PRO A 53 -32.51 52.35 3.52
CA PRO A 53 -32.18 51.56 4.70
C PRO A 53 -30.69 51.21 4.70
N VAL A 54 -30.02 51.37 5.84
CA VAL A 54 -28.61 51.03 6.04
C VAL A 54 -28.50 50.11 7.25
N LEU A 55 -28.07 48.87 7.02
CA LEU A 55 -27.78 47.92 8.10
C LEU A 55 -26.44 48.27 8.73
N VAL A 56 -26.39 48.34 10.05
CA VAL A 56 -25.18 48.59 10.83
C VAL A 56 -24.76 47.31 11.55
N THR A 57 -23.51 46.91 11.38
CA THR A 57 -22.88 45.84 12.14
C THR A 57 -21.74 46.43 12.97
N SER A 58 -21.75 46.24 14.28
CA SER A 58 -20.77 46.84 15.19
C SER A 58 -20.42 45.94 16.36
N SER A 59 -19.23 46.11 16.94
CA SER A 59 -18.84 45.38 18.16
C SER A 59 -19.35 46.01 19.46
N GLY A 60 -20.02 47.16 19.37
CA GLY A 60 -20.57 47.92 20.50
C GLY A 60 -21.60 48.95 20.04
N ALA A 61 -21.99 49.85 20.96
CA ALA A 61 -22.89 50.96 20.63
C ALA A 61 -22.24 51.90 19.60
N TRP A 62 -23.00 52.33 18.61
CA TRP A 62 -22.53 53.19 17.53
C TRP A 62 -23.19 54.57 17.59
N THR A 63 -22.52 55.56 17.00
CA THR A 63 -23.05 56.91 16.77
C THR A 63 -22.90 57.30 15.30
N LEU A 64 -23.79 58.15 14.80
CA LEU A 64 -23.81 58.67 13.43
C LEU A 64 -23.54 60.17 13.45
N LYS A 65 -22.60 60.61 12.62
CA LYS A 65 -22.34 62.03 12.37
C LYS A 65 -22.48 62.36 10.89
N GLY A 66 -23.08 63.50 10.57
CA GLY A 66 -23.17 64.05 9.22
C GLY A 66 -23.46 65.54 9.31
N GLU A 67 -23.25 66.25 8.20
CA GLU A 67 -23.61 67.67 8.14
C GLU A 67 -25.14 67.84 8.13
N ALA A 68 -25.63 68.81 8.90
CA ALA A 68 -27.04 69.17 8.88
C ALA A 68 -27.43 69.69 7.49
N ASN A 69 -28.50 69.16 6.93
CA ASN A 69 -29.01 69.53 5.62
C ASN A 69 -30.54 69.36 5.56
N ASP A 70 -31.18 70.00 4.59
CA ASP A 70 -32.65 70.01 4.48
C ASP A 70 -33.23 68.78 3.76
N TYR A 71 -32.39 67.94 3.18
CA TYR A 71 -32.78 66.87 2.24
C TYR A 71 -32.82 65.49 2.87
N VAL A 72 -31.89 65.13 3.74
CA VAL A 72 -31.70 63.76 4.22
C VAL A 72 -31.81 63.70 5.73
N THR A 73 -32.75 62.89 6.21
CA THR A 73 -33.03 62.71 7.64
C THR A 73 -32.84 61.24 8.04
N PRO A 74 -31.85 60.89 8.88
CA PRO A 74 -31.71 59.52 9.41
C PRO A 74 -32.75 59.24 10.50
N SER A 75 -33.24 58.01 10.58
CA SER A 75 -34.19 57.56 11.61
C SER A 75 -33.59 57.48 13.01
N ALA A 76 -32.26 57.36 13.12
CA ALA A 76 -31.52 57.30 14.38
C ALA A 76 -30.10 57.86 14.20
N THR A 77 -29.56 58.49 15.24
CA THR A 77 -28.18 59.00 15.28
C THR A 77 -27.26 58.24 16.23
N GLU A 78 -27.79 57.25 16.93
CA GLU A 78 -27.05 56.31 17.77
C GLU A 78 -27.85 55.01 17.87
N GLY A 79 -27.16 53.91 18.20
CA GLY A 79 -27.78 52.59 18.29
C GLY A 79 -26.81 51.48 18.65
N LYS A 80 -27.18 50.25 18.33
CA LYS A 80 -26.43 49.02 18.63
C LYS A 80 -26.29 48.12 17.38
N ASP A 81 -25.52 47.06 17.53
CA ASP A 81 -25.31 46.06 16.48
C ASP A 81 -26.63 45.51 15.91
N GLY A 82 -26.70 45.39 14.59
CA GLY A 82 -27.85 44.88 13.85
C GLY A 82 -28.96 45.91 13.57
N ASP A 83 -28.82 47.15 14.04
CA ASP A 83 -29.80 48.19 13.76
C ASP A 83 -29.85 48.56 12.26
N VAL A 84 -31.04 48.89 11.76
CA VAL A 84 -31.25 49.44 10.41
C VAL A 84 -31.60 50.92 10.53
N VAL A 85 -30.71 51.78 10.07
CA VAL A 85 -30.95 53.23 10.01
C VAL A 85 -31.55 53.57 8.65
N THR A 86 -32.79 54.04 8.65
CA THR A 86 -33.46 54.47 7.42
C THR A 86 -33.23 55.96 7.22
N PHE A 87 -32.62 56.34 6.10
CA PHE A 87 -32.47 57.73 5.69
C PHE A 87 -33.62 58.12 4.78
N THR A 88 -34.49 59.00 5.25
CA THR A 88 -35.54 59.60 4.43
C THR A 88 -34.95 60.77 3.64
N VAL A 89 -34.96 60.66 2.31
CA VAL A 89 -34.42 61.64 1.38
C VAL A 89 -35.58 62.37 0.69
N LYS A 90 -35.61 63.69 0.76
CA LYS A 90 -36.58 64.54 0.05
C LYS A 90 -36.17 64.73 -1.40
N ALA A 91 -37.14 65.15 -2.22
CA ALA A 91 -36.91 65.49 -3.62
C ALA A 91 -35.84 66.57 -3.80
N ASN A 92 -35.08 66.45 -4.88
CA ASN A 92 -34.13 67.44 -5.34
C ASN A 92 -34.76 68.30 -6.44
N GLU A 93 -35.03 69.55 -6.12
CA GLU A 93 -35.57 70.53 -7.08
C GLU A 93 -34.47 71.28 -7.85
N LYS A 94 -33.22 70.79 -7.80
CA LYS A 94 -32.07 71.40 -8.47
C LYS A 94 -31.60 70.55 -9.64
N GLU A 95 -31.13 71.20 -10.70
CA GLU A 95 -30.49 70.55 -11.86
C GLU A 95 -29.02 70.12 -11.59
N VAL A 96 -28.66 69.92 -10.33
CA VAL A 96 -27.33 69.43 -9.91
C VAL A 96 -27.46 68.35 -8.83
N ASP A 97 -26.67 67.28 -8.97
CA ASP A 97 -26.62 66.18 -7.99
C ASP A 97 -26.26 66.74 -6.61
N GLN A 98 -26.93 66.25 -5.57
CA GLN A 98 -26.59 66.55 -4.18
C GLN A 98 -25.92 65.32 -3.57
N ILE A 99 -24.82 65.51 -2.85
CA ILE A 99 -24.07 64.43 -2.20
C ILE A 99 -24.08 64.67 -0.70
N PHE A 100 -24.52 63.68 0.05
CA PHE A 100 -24.57 63.71 1.51
C PHE A 100 -23.68 62.63 2.08
N SER A 101 -22.83 63.00 3.04
CA SER A 101 -21.87 62.11 3.67
C SER A 101 -22.18 61.96 5.15
N TYR A 102 -22.21 60.72 5.60
CA TYR A 102 -22.40 60.36 7.01
C TYR A 102 -21.32 59.39 7.45
N THR A 103 -21.01 59.37 8.74
CA THR A 103 -20.00 58.51 9.33
C THR A 103 -20.56 57.83 10.56
N PHE A 104 -20.69 56.50 10.49
CA PHE A 104 -20.97 55.67 11.65
C PHE A 104 -19.68 55.43 12.43
N THR A 105 -19.71 55.49 13.76
CA THR A 105 -18.54 55.33 14.64
C THR A 105 -18.87 54.38 15.78
N CYS A 106 -18.06 53.33 15.98
CA CYS A 106 -18.06 52.47 17.16
C CYS A 106 -16.67 52.50 17.79
N GLY A 107 -16.55 53.06 19.00
CA GLY A 107 -15.27 53.31 19.66
C GLY A 107 -14.30 54.09 18.76
N THR A 108 -13.19 53.45 18.37
CA THR A 108 -12.13 54.01 17.52
C THR A 108 -12.29 53.73 16.03
N LYS A 109 -13.24 52.90 15.58
CA LYS A 109 -13.47 52.60 14.17
C LYS A 109 -14.63 53.41 13.59
N SER A 110 -14.57 53.65 12.27
CA SER A 110 -15.61 54.36 11.54
C SER A 110 -15.94 53.70 10.19
N ALA A 111 -17.18 53.87 9.75
CA ALA A 111 -17.67 53.43 8.45
C ALA A 111 -18.38 54.60 7.74
N PRO A 112 -17.88 55.07 6.59
CA PRO A 112 -18.50 56.18 5.84
C PRO A 112 -19.65 55.69 4.96
N LEU A 113 -20.72 56.48 4.92
CA LEU A 113 -21.85 56.37 4.02
C LEU A 113 -21.89 57.60 3.09
N GLN A 114 -22.09 57.37 1.80
CA GLN A 114 -22.38 58.42 0.83
C GLN A 114 -23.74 58.19 0.18
N ILE A 115 -24.64 59.17 0.26
CA ILE A 115 -25.93 59.19 -0.43
C ILE A 115 -25.87 60.25 -1.54
N THR A 116 -25.99 59.82 -2.79
CA THR A 116 -26.12 60.72 -3.94
C THR A 116 -27.59 60.86 -4.32
N LEU A 117 -28.15 62.05 -4.14
CA LEU A 117 -29.48 62.40 -4.60
C LEU A 117 -29.37 63.04 -5.99
N LYS A 118 -29.94 62.39 -7.00
CA LYS A 118 -29.80 62.84 -8.39
C LYS A 118 -30.47 64.18 -8.64
N LYS A 119 -29.88 64.97 -9.55
CA LYS A 119 -30.49 66.19 -10.11
C LYS A 119 -31.87 65.90 -10.67
N MET A 120 -32.77 66.89 -10.60
CA MET A 120 -33.96 66.84 -11.45
C MET A 120 -33.58 67.04 -12.92
N ALA A 121 -34.44 66.56 -13.81
CA ALA A 121 -34.26 66.79 -15.23
C ALA A 121 -34.34 68.28 -15.60
N SER A 122 -33.65 68.65 -16.69
CA SER A 122 -33.60 70.01 -17.21
C SER A 122 -35.01 70.51 -17.56
N GLN A 123 -35.31 71.74 -17.17
CA GLN A 123 -36.57 72.41 -17.51
C GLN A 123 -36.50 73.14 -18.85
N SER A 124 -35.31 73.33 -19.43
CA SER A 124 -35.10 74.12 -20.66
C SER A 124 -34.76 73.28 -21.89
N GLU A 125 -34.30 72.05 -21.71
CA GLU A 125 -33.90 71.15 -22.79
C GLU A 125 -34.48 69.74 -22.59
N GLU A 126 -34.72 69.01 -23.68
CA GLU A 126 -35.05 67.58 -23.56
C GLU A 126 -33.89 66.85 -22.86
N GLN A 127 -34.17 65.98 -21.89
CA GLN A 127 -33.15 65.20 -21.18
C GLN A 127 -33.66 63.79 -20.91
N LEU A 128 -32.83 62.79 -21.20
CA LEU A 128 -33.05 61.40 -20.81
C LEU A 128 -31.70 60.80 -20.44
N GLU A 129 -31.54 60.45 -19.18
CA GLU A 129 -30.35 59.81 -18.63
C GLU A 129 -30.80 58.64 -17.76
N ILE A 130 -30.04 57.55 -17.76
CA ILE A 130 -30.25 56.43 -16.85
C ILE A 130 -29.02 56.25 -15.96
N PHE A 131 -29.26 55.83 -14.72
CA PHE A 131 -28.22 55.59 -13.74
C PHE A 131 -28.41 54.23 -13.09
N TYR A 132 -27.34 53.45 -13.04
CA TYR A 132 -27.26 52.18 -12.35
C TYR A 132 -25.82 51.99 -11.85
N PRO A 133 -25.59 51.23 -10.77
CA PRO A 133 -24.24 50.97 -10.29
C PRO A 133 -23.38 50.28 -11.36
N GLU A 134 -22.11 50.68 -11.48
CA GLU A 134 -21.19 50.09 -12.46
C GLU A 134 -21.08 48.57 -12.29
N GLY A 135 -21.23 47.82 -13.38
CA GLY A 135 -21.19 46.35 -13.39
C GLY A 135 -22.46 45.65 -12.86
N SER A 136 -23.44 46.37 -12.30
CA SER A 136 -24.70 45.77 -11.80
C SER A 136 -25.54 45.09 -12.89
N ASN A 137 -25.31 45.45 -14.15
CA ASN A 137 -25.94 44.85 -15.31
C ASN A 137 -25.21 43.59 -15.84
N LEU A 138 -24.13 43.16 -15.18
CA LEU A 138 -23.39 41.92 -15.47
C LEU A 138 -23.62 40.91 -14.33
N LEU A 139 -24.53 39.96 -14.55
CA LEU A 139 -24.96 38.99 -13.56
C LEU A 139 -24.25 37.64 -13.72
N SER A 140 -24.04 36.94 -12.60
CA SER A 140 -23.68 35.52 -12.61
C SER A 140 -24.81 34.69 -13.23
N HIS A 141 -24.55 33.41 -13.49
CA HIS A 141 -25.57 32.49 -14.00
C HIS A 141 -26.80 32.34 -13.09
N GLU A 142 -26.75 32.77 -11.82
CA GLU A 142 -27.88 32.71 -10.89
C GLU A 142 -28.96 33.78 -11.17
N GLY A 143 -28.66 34.80 -11.98
CA GLY A 143 -29.55 35.93 -12.22
C GLY A 143 -29.58 36.91 -11.03
N GLY A 144 -30.70 37.60 -10.84
CA GLY A 144 -30.85 38.58 -9.75
C GLY A 144 -31.73 39.78 -10.11
N LYS A 145 -31.50 40.91 -9.43
CA LYS A 145 -32.19 42.18 -9.69
C LYS A 145 -31.21 43.24 -10.16
N VAL A 146 -31.60 44.02 -11.17
CA VAL A 146 -30.86 45.21 -11.61
C VAL A 146 -31.76 46.43 -11.48
N THR A 147 -31.32 47.44 -10.73
CA THR A 147 -32.06 48.69 -10.55
C THR A 147 -31.51 49.76 -11.47
N VAL A 148 -32.39 50.41 -12.23
CA VAL A 148 -32.10 51.56 -13.07
C VAL A 148 -32.94 52.75 -12.65
N LEU A 149 -32.30 53.85 -12.34
CA LEU A 149 -32.93 55.13 -12.07
C LEU A 149 -32.99 55.98 -13.35
N VAL A 150 -34.15 56.56 -13.65
CA VAL A 150 -34.36 57.36 -14.86
C VAL A 150 -34.49 58.85 -14.52
N THR A 151 -33.64 59.68 -15.11
CA THR A 151 -33.79 61.15 -15.13
C THR A 151 -34.37 61.56 -16.47
N SER A 152 -35.55 62.17 -16.49
CA SER A 152 -36.25 62.51 -17.73
C SER A 152 -37.02 63.82 -17.67
N SER A 153 -36.89 64.66 -18.69
CA SER A 153 -37.64 65.93 -18.79
C SER A 153 -39.09 65.74 -19.28
N GLY A 154 -39.54 64.49 -19.48
CA GLY A 154 -40.88 64.13 -19.92
C GLY A 154 -41.22 62.68 -19.60
N ASN A 155 -42.41 62.23 -19.99
CA ASN A 155 -42.82 60.83 -19.82
C ASN A 155 -41.97 59.94 -20.72
N TRP A 156 -41.38 58.90 -20.15
CA TRP A 156 -40.55 57.95 -20.86
C TRP A 156 -41.25 56.60 -21.05
N THR A 157 -40.79 55.85 -22.05
CA THR A 157 -41.19 54.46 -22.32
C THR A 157 -39.96 53.57 -22.43
N LEU A 158 -40.11 52.29 -22.14
CA LEU A 158 -39.08 51.27 -22.27
C LEU A 158 -39.48 50.31 -23.39
N GLU A 159 -38.63 50.18 -24.39
CA GLU A 159 -38.76 49.21 -25.47
C GLU A 159 -37.76 48.07 -25.26
N GLY A 160 -38.18 46.83 -25.54
CA GLY A 160 -37.37 45.63 -25.38
C GLY A 160 -38.17 44.53 -24.68
N GLU A 161 -37.94 43.29 -25.08
CA GLU A 161 -38.57 42.11 -24.50
C GLU A 161 -37.54 41.00 -24.33
N SER A 162 -37.71 40.20 -23.28
CA SER A 162 -36.86 39.05 -22.94
C SER A 162 -37.72 38.01 -22.24
N ASP A 163 -37.42 36.73 -22.45
CA ASP A 163 -38.05 35.60 -21.75
C ASP A 163 -37.44 35.35 -20.35
N PHE A 164 -36.27 35.94 -20.07
CA PHE A 164 -35.53 35.79 -18.83
C PHE A 164 -35.34 37.09 -18.02
N VAL A 165 -35.71 38.26 -18.56
CA VAL A 165 -35.70 39.55 -17.83
C VAL A 165 -37.09 40.19 -17.83
N THR A 166 -37.57 40.59 -16.65
CA THR A 166 -38.87 41.26 -16.47
C THR A 166 -38.68 42.62 -15.80
N PRO A 167 -38.90 43.75 -16.51
CA PRO A 167 -38.88 45.08 -15.89
C PRO A 167 -40.13 45.34 -15.06
N SER A 168 -39.99 46.05 -13.94
CA SER A 168 -41.11 46.43 -13.06
C SER A 168 -42.06 47.46 -13.68
N ALA A 169 -41.58 48.23 -14.66
CA ALA A 169 -42.35 49.23 -15.38
C ALA A 169 -41.83 49.39 -16.81
N THR A 170 -42.73 49.64 -17.76
CA THR A 170 -42.39 49.91 -19.18
C THR A 170 -42.64 51.37 -19.58
N SER A 171 -43.02 52.22 -18.63
CA SER A 171 -43.16 53.67 -18.80
C SER A 171 -43.11 54.36 -17.45
N GLY A 172 -42.76 55.65 -17.41
CA GLY A 172 -42.74 56.43 -16.17
C GLY A 172 -42.43 57.90 -16.38
N GLU A 173 -42.12 58.59 -15.27
CA GLU A 173 -41.80 60.02 -15.21
C GLU A 173 -40.38 60.24 -14.64
N ASP A 174 -39.97 61.50 -14.45
CA ASP A 174 -38.68 61.85 -13.86
C ASP A 174 -38.49 61.23 -12.47
N GLY A 175 -37.31 60.65 -12.25
CA GLY A 175 -36.90 60.06 -10.98
C GLY A 175 -37.47 58.66 -10.72
N ALA A 176 -38.13 58.05 -11.70
CA ALA A 176 -38.66 56.68 -11.57
C ALA A 176 -37.54 55.63 -11.48
N GLU A 177 -37.78 54.60 -10.67
CA GLU A 177 -36.92 53.43 -10.52
C GLU A 177 -37.51 52.23 -11.27
N VAL A 178 -36.74 51.62 -12.16
CA VAL A 178 -37.08 50.39 -12.87
C VAL A 178 -36.23 49.26 -12.34
N ILE A 179 -36.87 48.25 -11.76
CA ILE A 179 -36.23 47.04 -11.26
C ILE A 179 -36.42 45.96 -12.32
N PHE A 180 -35.32 45.42 -12.83
CA PHE A 180 -35.30 44.29 -13.75
C PHE A 180 -35.09 43.01 -12.95
N ASP A 181 -36.10 42.15 -12.90
CA ASP A 181 -36.01 40.80 -12.33
C ASP A 181 -35.47 39.83 -13.39
N VAL A 182 -34.31 39.22 -13.12
CA VAL A 182 -33.55 38.40 -14.06
C VAL A 182 -33.48 36.95 -13.59
N LYS A 183 -34.00 36.02 -14.39
CA LYS A 183 -33.97 34.57 -14.11
C LYS A 183 -32.55 34.00 -14.28
N ALA A 184 -32.28 32.90 -13.57
CA ALA A 184 -31.05 32.13 -13.73
C ALA A 184 -30.87 31.63 -15.17
N ASN A 185 -29.61 31.56 -15.60
CA ASN A 185 -29.17 30.97 -16.85
C ASN A 185 -28.60 29.57 -16.58
N GLU A 186 -29.30 28.54 -17.04
CA GLU A 186 -28.88 27.13 -16.88
C GLU A 186 -28.00 26.63 -18.04
N THR A 187 -27.73 27.48 -19.04
CA THR A 187 -26.94 27.11 -20.23
C THR A 187 -25.49 27.56 -20.10
N GLU A 188 -24.57 26.92 -20.83
CA GLU A 188 -23.14 27.30 -20.85
C GLU A 188 -22.86 28.61 -21.61
N GLN A 189 -23.82 29.08 -22.43
CA GLN A 189 -23.70 30.33 -23.19
C GLN A 189 -24.25 31.50 -22.39
N GLU A 190 -23.64 32.68 -22.51
CA GLU A 190 -24.19 33.90 -21.92
C GLU A 190 -25.51 34.29 -22.58
N LYS A 191 -26.42 34.87 -21.79
CA LYS A 191 -27.67 35.46 -22.26
C LYS A 191 -27.62 36.97 -22.15
N VAL A 192 -28.18 37.67 -23.14
CA VAL A 192 -28.19 39.13 -23.21
C VAL A 192 -29.61 39.63 -23.45
N ALA A 193 -30.02 40.67 -22.73
CA ALA A 193 -31.29 41.38 -22.92
C ALA A 193 -31.01 42.87 -23.15
N ASP A 194 -31.47 43.37 -24.29
CA ASP A 194 -31.32 44.76 -24.70
C ASP A 194 -32.64 45.52 -24.52
N TYR A 195 -32.55 46.67 -23.86
CA TYR A 195 -33.65 47.58 -23.62
C TYR A 195 -33.28 48.99 -24.09
N THR A 196 -34.28 49.77 -24.47
CA THR A 196 -34.11 51.16 -24.89
C THR A 196 -35.13 52.04 -24.19
N PHE A 197 -34.65 52.96 -23.35
CA PHE A 197 -35.47 54.02 -22.78
C PHE A 197 -35.68 55.11 -23.84
N LYS A 198 -36.92 55.60 -24.00
CA LYS A 198 -37.29 56.63 -24.96
C LYS A 198 -38.09 57.74 -24.31
N MET A 199 -37.76 58.99 -24.60
CA MET A 199 -38.56 60.18 -24.24
C MET A 199 -38.40 61.22 -25.34
N GLY A 200 -39.52 61.66 -25.94
CA GLY A 200 -39.49 62.60 -27.07
C GLY A 200 -38.64 62.07 -28.22
N GLY A 201 -37.64 62.86 -28.65
CA GLY A 201 -36.65 62.45 -29.65
C GLY A 201 -35.41 61.73 -29.09
N LYS A 202 -35.29 61.60 -27.76
CA LYS A 202 -34.11 61.01 -27.10
C LYS A 202 -34.27 59.53 -26.80
N THR A 203 -33.17 58.79 -26.92
CA THR A 203 -33.11 57.36 -26.62
C THR A 203 -31.84 57.00 -25.86
N VAL A 204 -31.94 56.11 -24.86
CA VAL A 204 -30.79 55.58 -24.12
C VAL A 204 -30.87 54.05 -24.09
N ALA A 205 -29.84 53.38 -24.58
CA ALA A 205 -29.75 51.93 -24.58
C ALA A 205 -29.26 51.39 -23.23
N PHE A 206 -29.76 50.23 -22.84
CA PHE A 206 -29.41 49.53 -21.61
C PHE A 206 -29.36 48.02 -21.87
N ARG A 207 -28.26 47.38 -21.47
CA ARG A 207 -28.02 45.94 -21.70
C ARG A 207 -27.79 45.22 -20.38
N ILE A 208 -28.49 44.11 -20.19
CA ILE A 208 -28.22 43.16 -19.11
C ILE A 208 -27.58 41.90 -19.71
N THR A 209 -26.48 41.44 -19.11
CA THR A 209 -25.81 40.19 -19.47
C THR A 209 -25.84 39.23 -18.29
N VAL A 210 -26.21 37.97 -18.53
CA VAL A 210 -26.21 36.88 -17.54
C VAL A 210 -25.23 35.81 -18.02
N GLN A 211 -24.18 35.55 -17.24
CA GLN A 211 -23.14 34.59 -17.60
C GLN A 211 -23.71 33.16 -17.76
N GLY A 212 -23.02 32.34 -18.56
CA GLY A 212 -23.32 30.92 -18.68
C GLY A 212 -22.83 30.11 -17.47
N VAL A 213 -23.30 28.88 -17.35
CA VAL A 213 -22.82 27.93 -16.36
C VAL A 213 -21.46 27.37 -16.80
N GLU A 214 -20.49 27.31 -15.89
CA GLU A 214 -19.19 26.72 -16.20
C GLU A 214 -19.32 25.20 -16.47
N PRO A 215 -18.68 24.66 -17.52
CA PRO A 215 -18.72 23.22 -17.82
C PRO A 215 -17.97 22.41 -16.76
N GLU A 216 -18.41 21.16 -16.56
CA GLU A 216 -17.71 20.23 -15.67
C GLU A 216 -16.41 19.75 -16.32
N LEU A 217 -15.30 19.96 -15.63
CA LEU A 217 -13.98 19.42 -15.96
C LEU A 217 -13.78 18.13 -15.16
N ILE A 218 -13.49 17.03 -15.85
CA ILE A 218 -13.02 15.78 -15.26
C ILE A 218 -11.94 15.20 -16.17
N GLU A 219 -10.70 15.16 -15.70
CA GLU A 219 -9.54 14.67 -16.46
C GLU A 219 -8.76 13.68 -15.59
N ILE A 220 -8.40 12.51 -16.12
CA ILE A 220 -7.50 11.57 -15.43
C ILE A 220 -6.07 12.04 -15.64
N THR A 221 -5.39 12.42 -14.56
CA THR A 221 -3.99 12.87 -14.59
C THR A 221 -3.00 11.75 -14.28
N SER A 222 -3.50 10.65 -13.69
CA SER A 222 -2.76 9.39 -13.57
C SER A 222 -2.87 8.55 -14.86
N LYS A 223 -2.58 7.25 -14.80
CA LYS A 223 -2.73 6.37 -15.98
C LYS A 223 -4.20 6.15 -16.32
N SER A 224 -4.58 6.43 -17.57
CA SER A 224 -5.92 6.13 -18.12
C SER A 224 -6.11 4.65 -18.52
N GLU A 225 -5.02 3.88 -18.55
CA GLU A 225 -5.03 2.42 -18.69
C GLU A 225 -4.15 1.81 -17.60
N MET A 226 -4.74 1.00 -16.73
CA MET A 226 -4.07 0.38 -15.60
C MET A 226 -4.05 -1.15 -15.73
N LYS A 227 -2.89 -1.74 -15.45
CA LYS A 227 -2.69 -3.18 -15.33
C LYS A 227 -2.47 -3.53 -13.87
N LEU A 228 -3.41 -4.22 -13.24
CA LEU A 228 -3.37 -4.56 -11.82
C LEU A 228 -2.99 -6.02 -11.59
N ALA A 229 -2.34 -6.29 -10.47
CA ALA A 229 -2.01 -7.64 -10.03
C ALA A 229 -3.26 -8.44 -9.68
N TYR A 230 -3.15 -9.76 -9.71
CA TYR A 230 -4.23 -10.68 -9.39
C TYR A 230 -4.73 -10.59 -7.94
N THR A 231 -3.92 -10.05 -7.02
CA THR A 231 -4.28 -9.95 -5.60
C THR A 231 -5.36 -8.91 -5.37
N ALA A 232 -6.11 -9.06 -4.28
CA ALA A 232 -7.04 -8.02 -3.84
C ALA A 232 -6.28 -6.75 -3.43
N ASP A 233 -6.88 -5.59 -3.72
CA ASP A 233 -6.37 -4.26 -3.38
C ASP A 233 -7.56 -3.36 -3.07
N ASP A 234 -7.68 -2.87 -1.84
CA ASP A 234 -8.83 -2.09 -1.38
C ASP A 234 -8.71 -0.59 -1.71
N ARG A 235 -7.55 -0.13 -2.21
CA ARG A 235 -7.24 1.30 -2.39
C ARG A 235 -6.45 1.58 -3.68
N VAL A 236 -6.91 1.07 -4.81
CA VAL A 236 -6.39 1.47 -6.12
C VAL A 236 -6.73 2.94 -6.37
N ALA A 237 -5.70 3.79 -6.46
CA ALA A 237 -5.83 5.23 -6.57
C ALA A 237 -5.75 5.71 -8.03
N VAL A 238 -6.69 6.57 -8.41
CA VAL A 238 -6.75 7.23 -9.72
C VAL A 238 -6.82 8.73 -9.49
N GLU A 239 -5.79 9.45 -9.93
CA GLU A 239 -5.71 10.90 -9.79
C GLU A 239 -6.48 11.60 -10.90
N LEU A 240 -7.25 12.61 -10.50
CA LEU A 240 -8.13 13.42 -11.34
C LEU A 240 -7.83 14.90 -11.15
N LYS A 241 -8.01 15.67 -12.23
CA LYS A 241 -8.19 17.11 -12.21
C LYS A 241 -9.64 17.45 -12.51
N THR A 242 -10.34 18.12 -11.58
CA THR A 242 -11.77 18.37 -11.68
C THR A 242 -12.24 19.62 -10.94
N ASN A 243 -13.24 20.33 -11.49
CA ASN A 243 -13.96 21.42 -10.81
C ASN A 243 -15.28 20.94 -10.15
N VAL A 244 -15.56 19.63 -10.19
CA VAL A 244 -16.72 19.00 -9.56
C VAL A 244 -16.40 18.66 -8.11
N ASP A 245 -17.35 18.83 -7.19
CA ASP A 245 -17.16 18.37 -5.81
C ASP A 245 -16.95 16.85 -5.78
N SER A 246 -15.90 16.42 -5.08
CA SER A 246 -15.56 15.00 -4.94
C SER A 246 -16.73 14.10 -4.49
N ARG A 247 -17.71 14.62 -3.75
CA ARG A 247 -18.91 13.87 -3.29
C ARG A 247 -19.92 13.61 -4.40
N ASP A 248 -19.90 14.45 -5.41
CA ASP A 248 -20.80 14.41 -6.55
C ASP A 248 -20.28 13.53 -7.69
N LEU A 249 -18.99 13.20 -7.67
CA LEU A 249 -18.42 12.21 -8.59
C LEU A 249 -19.04 10.82 -8.38
N LYS A 250 -19.35 10.16 -9.49
CA LYS A 250 -19.82 8.76 -9.57
C LYS A 250 -19.02 7.99 -10.59
N ALA A 251 -19.01 6.66 -10.48
CA ALA A 251 -18.45 5.78 -11.48
C ALA A 251 -19.49 4.80 -12.02
N GLU A 252 -19.57 4.71 -13.34
CA GLU A 252 -20.25 3.62 -14.04
C GLU A 252 -19.20 2.62 -14.49
N ILE A 253 -19.30 1.38 -14.00
CA ILE A 253 -18.33 0.32 -14.25
C ILE A 253 -18.98 -0.73 -15.15
N THR A 254 -18.31 -1.10 -16.23
CA THR A 254 -18.72 -2.15 -17.17
C THR A 254 -17.62 -3.20 -17.27
N GLY A 255 -17.97 -4.48 -17.40
CA GLY A 255 -17.00 -5.60 -17.38
C GLY A 255 -16.67 -6.15 -15.97
N ALA A 256 -17.38 -5.68 -14.95
CA ALA A 256 -17.23 -6.13 -13.56
C ALA A 256 -18.58 -6.42 -12.89
N ASP A 257 -19.48 -7.10 -13.62
CA ASP A 257 -20.86 -7.36 -13.17
C ASP A 257 -20.94 -8.28 -11.94
N ASP A 258 -19.89 -9.04 -11.65
CA ASP A 258 -19.71 -9.87 -10.46
C ASP A 258 -19.19 -9.08 -9.24
N GLY A 259 -18.95 -7.77 -9.40
CA GLY A 259 -18.45 -6.89 -8.34
C GLY A 259 -16.95 -6.98 -8.10
N TRP A 260 -16.15 -7.54 -9.01
CA TRP A 260 -14.70 -7.63 -8.81
C TRP A 260 -13.97 -6.30 -8.74
N LEU A 261 -14.55 -5.24 -9.33
CA LEU A 261 -14.07 -3.86 -9.27
C LEU A 261 -15.22 -2.99 -8.78
N THR A 262 -14.98 -2.22 -7.72
CA THR A 262 -15.99 -1.34 -7.13
C THR A 262 -15.44 0.05 -6.86
N TRP A 263 -16.30 1.07 -7.01
CA TRP A 263 -15.98 2.43 -6.61
C TRP A 263 -16.11 2.56 -5.09
N SER A 264 -15.05 3.03 -4.44
CA SER A 264 -15.03 3.24 -3.00
C SER A 264 -15.42 4.67 -2.64
N ILE A 265 -14.60 5.65 -3.03
CA ILE A 265 -14.79 7.07 -2.69
C ILE A 265 -13.90 7.95 -3.57
N ALA A 266 -14.30 9.21 -3.77
CA ALA A 266 -13.40 10.26 -4.23
C ALA A 266 -13.13 11.27 -3.10
N ARG A 267 -11.88 11.73 -2.99
CA ARG A 267 -11.46 12.70 -1.97
C ARG A 267 -10.57 13.78 -2.58
N PRO A 268 -10.62 15.03 -2.11
CA PRO A 268 -9.62 16.03 -2.46
C PRO A 268 -8.22 15.53 -2.16
N ALA A 269 -7.23 15.96 -2.94
CA ALA A 269 -5.84 15.62 -2.69
C ALA A 269 -5.40 16.10 -1.30
N GLU A 270 -4.62 15.27 -0.60
CA GLU A 270 -4.15 15.57 0.76
C GLU A 270 -3.19 16.78 0.80
N ASP A 271 -2.59 17.13 -0.34
CA ASP A 271 -1.68 18.27 -0.50
C ASP A 271 -2.41 19.64 -0.53
N GLY A 272 -3.74 19.65 -0.49
CA GLY A 272 -4.55 20.87 -0.50
C GLY A 272 -4.58 21.58 -1.86
N SER A 273 -4.09 20.94 -2.93
CA SER A 273 -4.14 21.51 -4.28
C SER A 273 -5.59 21.69 -4.74
N GLU A 274 -5.92 22.88 -5.25
CA GLU A 274 -7.21 23.12 -5.89
C GLU A 274 -7.40 22.20 -7.08
N ASN A 275 -8.64 21.73 -7.25
CA ASN A 275 -9.10 20.89 -8.35
C ASN A 275 -8.38 19.54 -8.50
N LYS A 276 -7.61 19.07 -7.50
CA LYS A 276 -7.07 17.70 -7.50
C LYS A 276 -7.90 16.78 -6.63
N VAL A 277 -8.32 15.65 -7.19
CA VAL A 277 -9.11 14.63 -6.52
C VAL A 277 -8.50 13.27 -6.77
N THR A 278 -8.49 12.40 -5.75
CA THR A 278 -8.15 10.99 -5.90
C THR A 278 -9.41 10.15 -5.78
N ALA A 279 -9.74 9.42 -6.85
CA ALA A 279 -10.76 8.39 -6.85
C ALA A 279 -10.13 7.05 -6.42
N TYR A 280 -10.78 6.36 -5.49
CA TYR A 280 -10.34 5.07 -4.97
C TYR A 280 -11.29 3.96 -5.43
N PHE A 281 -10.69 2.86 -5.87
CA PHE A 281 -11.38 1.63 -6.25
C PHE A 281 -10.92 0.48 -5.35
N ALA A 282 -11.83 -0.44 -5.08
CA ALA A 282 -11.52 -1.72 -4.46
C ALA A 282 -11.61 -2.83 -5.52
N VAL A 283 -10.62 -3.71 -5.49
CA VAL A 283 -10.42 -4.80 -6.44
C VAL A 283 -10.34 -6.11 -5.68
N LEU A 284 -11.15 -7.09 -6.07
CA LEU A 284 -11.11 -8.44 -5.53
C LEU A 284 -9.98 -9.26 -6.15
N GLN A 285 -9.57 -10.33 -5.46
CA GLN A 285 -8.60 -11.27 -6.01
C GLN A 285 -9.15 -11.96 -7.27
N ASN A 286 -8.29 -12.20 -8.26
CA ASN A 286 -8.60 -12.99 -9.45
C ASN A 286 -8.02 -14.40 -9.30
N ASP A 287 -8.89 -15.34 -8.91
CA ASP A 287 -8.56 -16.77 -8.80
C ASP A 287 -8.82 -17.56 -10.10
N GLY A 288 -9.27 -16.88 -11.16
CA GLY A 288 -9.52 -17.49 -12.46
C GLY A 288 -8.27 -17.65 -13.31
N ASP A 289 -8.40 -18.43 -14.39
CA ASP A 289 -7.31 -18.75 -15.32
C ASP A 289 -7.17 -17.74 -16.48
N ALA A 290 -8.01 -16.70 -16.51
CA ALA A 290 -7.99 -15.66 -17.53
C ALA A 290 -7.90 -14.25 -16.93
N PRO A 291 -7.16 -13.31 -17.56
CA PRO A 291 -7.24 -11.90 -17.20
C PRO A 291 -8.65 -11.38 -17.39
N ARG A 292 -9.03 -10.38 -16.59
CA ARG A 292 -10.33 -9.70 -16.69
C ARG A 292 -10.14 -8.21 -16.87
N GLU A 293 -11.07 -7.57 -17.56
CA GLU A 293 -11.02 -6.15 -17.87
C GLU A 293 -12.33 -5.44 -17.54
N ALA A 294 -12.22 -4.17 -17.13
CA ALA A 294 -13.34 -3.29 -16.90
C ALA A 294 -13.08 -1.91 -17.48
N THR A 295 -14.14 -1.26 -17.94
CA THR A 295 -14.14 0.15 -18.32
C THR A 295 -14.94 0.94 -17.29
N VAL A 296 -14.30 1.97 -16.74
CA VAL A 296 -14.88 2.87 -15.74
C VAL A 296 -15.12 4.22 -16.39
N LYS A 297 -16.37 4.70 -16.36
CA LYS A 297 -16.72 6.08 -16.67
C LYS A 297 -16.93 6.85 -15.39
N ILE A 298 -16.02 7.78 -15.09
CA ILE A 298 -16.14 8.70 -13.95
C ILE A 298 -16.95 9.91 -14.43
N LYS A 299 -18.06 10.22 -13.77
CA LYS A 299 -19.03 11.24 -14.18
C LYS A 299 -19.26 12.28 -13.08
N GLY A 300 -19.54 13.52 -13.51
CA GLY A 300 -20.06 14.60 -12.67
C GLY A 300 -21.59 14.58 -12.58
N LEU A 301 -22.19 15.69 -12.14
CA LEU A 301 -23.65 15.84 -12.06
C LEU A 301 -24.27 16.13 -13.41
N LYS A 302 -23.49 16.69 -14.34
CA LYS A 302 -23.93 17.13 -15.66
C LYS A 302 -23.30 16.24 -16.73
N SER A 303 -22.60 16.84 -17.69
CA SER A 303 -22.02 16.19 -18.86
C SER A 303 -20.54 15.84 -18.72
N GLY A 304 -19.87 16.25 -17.63
CA GLY A 304 -18.45 15.95 -17.45
C GLY A 304 -18.22 14.45 -17.27
N GLU A 305 -17.34 13.86 -18.09
CA GLU A 305 -16.94 12.46 -17.95
C GLU A 305 -15.47 12.21 -18.33
N ALA A 306 -14.86 11.20 -17.68
CA ALA A 306 -13.56 10.64 -18.05
C ALA A 306 -13.62 9.10 -18.05
N THR A 307 -12.86 8.47 -18.95
CA THR A 307 -12.85 7.00 -19.10
C THR A 307 -11.50 6.41 -18.70
N LEU A 308 -11.54 5.38 -17.86
CA LEU A 308 -10.40 4.60 -17.38
C LEU A 308 -10.59 3.13 -17.79
N LYS A 309 -9.54 2.50 -18.33
CA LYS A 309 -9.51 1.05 -18.55
C LYS A 309 -8.69 0.37 -17.46
N ILE A 310 -9.23 -0.67 -16.84
CA ILE A 310 -8.52 -1.48 -15.85
C ILE A 310 -8.48 -2.92 -16.35
N THR A 311 -7.29 -3.51 -16.38
CA THR A 311 -7.08 -4.95 -16.62
C THR A 311 -6.48 -5.56 -15.37
N GLN A 312 -7.03 -6.66 -14.87
CA GLN A 312 -6.44 -7.42 -13.77
C GLN A 312 -5.86 -8.74 -14.28
N THR A 313 -4.61 -9.02 -13.91
CA THR A 313 -3.92 -10.25 -14.30
C THR A 313 -4.45 -11.47 -13.57
N VAL A 314 -4.01 -12.65 -14.01
CA VAL A 314 -4.12 -13.92 -13.28
C VAL A 314 -2.95 -14.09 -12.32
N LYS A 315 -3.00 -15.11 -11.46
CA LYS A 315 -1.88 -15.47 -10.59
C LYS A 315 -0.61 -15.68 -11.42
N PRO A 316 0.46 -14.90 -11.17
CA PRO A 316 1.71 -15.03 -11.91
C PRO A 316 2.37 -16.37 -11.59
N GLN A 317 2.91 -17.01 -12.62
CA GLN A 317 3.71 -18.22 -12.54
C GLN A 317 5.02 -17.94 -13.26
N LEU A 318 6.13 -18.04 -12.53
CA LEU A 318 7.48 -18.04 -13.07
C LEU A 318 8.32 -18.88 -12.11
N ALA A 319 8.76 -20.05 -12.57
CA ALA A 319 9.55 -20.97 -11.76
C ALA A 319 10.46 -21.83 -12.64
N THR A 320 11.60 -22.22 -12.08
CA THR A 320 12.46 -23.26 -12.65
C THR A 320 12.35 -24.53 -11.81
N GLU A 321 12.59 -25.69 -12.43
CA GLU A 321 12.53 -26.98 -11.72
C GLU A 321 13.59 -27.10 -10.62
N LYS A 322 14.77 -26.50 -10.85
CA LYS A 322 15.90 -26.52 -9.93
C LYS A 322 16.41 -25.11 -9.68
N PRO A 323 16.81 -24.79 -8.43
CA PRO A 323 17.43 -23.51 -8.09
C PRO A 323 18.93 -23.47 -8.44
N ALA A 324 19.55 -24.62 -8.68
CA ALA A 324 20.96 -24.73 -9.03
C ALA A 324 21.25 -25.91 -9.96
N TYR A 325 22.32 -25.78 -10.76
CA TYR A 325 22.83 -26.81 -11.67
C TYR A 325 24.35 -26.96 -11.51
N PHE A 326 24.83 -28.19 -11.37
CA PHE A 326 26.24 -28.51 -11.22
C PHE A 326 26.75 -29.26 -12.46
N LEU A 327 27.75 -28.68 -13.10
CA LEU A 327 28.23 -29.06 -14.43
C LEU A 327 29.65 -29.64 -14.35
N SER A 328 29.92 -30.67 -15.16
CA SER A 328 31.27 -31.21 -15.34
C SER A 328 32.18 -30.21 -16.06
N VAL A 329 33.48 -30.50 -16.07
CA VAL A 329 34.49 -29.63 -16.68
C VAL A 329 34.45 -29.62 -18.21
N ASP A 330 33.77 -30.56 -18.85
CA ASP A 330 33.68 -30.62 -20.31
C ASP A 330 32.73 -29.55 -20.85
N ALA A 331 32.95 -29.14 -22.10
CA ALA A 331 31.99 -28.30 -22.80
C ALA A 331 30.69 -29.08 -23.01
N GLN A 332 29.56 -28.45 -22.71
CA GLN A 332 28.25 -29.11 -22.78
C GLN A 332 27.11 -28.12 -23.02
N LYS A 333 25.94 -28.65 -23.31
CA LYS A 333 24.68 -27.90 -23.33
C LYS A 333 23.99 -28.03 -21.97
N LEU A 334 23.33 -26.97 -21.54
CA LEU A 334 22.48 -26.95 -20.35
C LEU A 334 21.10 -26.44 -20.74
N ASP A 335 20.08 -27.26 -20.46
CA ASP A 335 18.68 -26.87 -20.58
C ASP A 335 18.10 -26.69 -19.18
N ILE A 336 17.46 -25.54 -18.95
CA ILE A 336 16.80 -25.22 -17.68
C ILE A 336 15.29 -25.12 -17.94
N PRO A 337 14.48 -26.11 -17.55
CA PRO A 337 13.03 -26.04 -17.70
C PRO A 337 12.43 -24.88 -16.90
N VAL A 338 11.49 -24.16 -17.52
CA VAL A 338 10.78 -23.01 -16.94
C VAL A 338 9.28 -23.22 -17.10
N THR A 339 8.57 -23.21 -15.97
CA THR A 339 7.11 -23.12 -15.94
C THR A 339 6.72 -21.66 -15.79
N THR A 340 6.01 -21.09 -16.77
CA THR A 340 5.63 -19.67 -16.76
C THR A 340 4.32 -19.39 -17.48
N ASN A 341 3.57 -18.39 -17.01
CA ASN A 341 2.50 -17.72 -17.74
C ASN A 341 2.83 -16.23 -18.02
N LEU A 342 4.08 -15.84 -17.80
CA LEU A 342 4.61 -14.49 -17.96
C LEU A 342 5.62 -14.45 -19.09
N GLU A 343 5.71 -13.29 -19.74
CA GLU A 343 6.89 -12.91 -20.49
C GLU A 343 8.00 -12.47 -19.51
N PHE A 344 9.25 -12.77 -19.81
CA PHE A 344 10.38 -12.42 -18.95
C PHE A 344 11.65 -12.10 -19.77
N ASP A 345 12.56 -11.37 -19.16
CA ASP A 345 13.94 -11.19 -19.61
C ASP A 345 14.87 -12.16 -18.88
N VAL A 346 15.95 -12.55 -19.55
CA VAL A 346 17.00 -13.42 -19.00
C VAL A 346 18.30 -12.62 -18.95
N ALA A 347 18.91 -12.55 -17.77
CA ALA A 347 20.19 -11.90 -17.56
C ALA A 347 21.18 -12.87 -16.91
N LEU A 348 22.45 -12.76 -17.30
CA LEU A 348 23.55 -13.46 -16.66
C LEU A 348 24.37 -12.42 -15.92
N ASN A 349 24.78 -12.73 -14.68
CA ASN A 349 25.71 -11.86 -13.97
C ASN A 349 27.11 -11.89 -14.64
N GLU A 350 27.95 -10.91 -14.31
CA GLU A 350 29.27 -10.73 -14.95
C GLU A 350 30.18 -11.96 -14.81
N SER A 351 29.97 -12.77 -13.77
CA SER A 351 30.71 -14.01 -13.54
C SER A 351 30.49 -15.08 -14.62
N GLY A 352 29.40 -15.00 -15.39
CA GLY A 352 29.12 -15.87 -16.54
C GLY A 352 29.89 -15.52 -17.82
N ASN A 353 30.47 -14.32 -17.89
CA ASN A 353 31.04 -13.78 -19.12
C ASN A 353 32.12 -14.72 -19.70
N GLY A 354 31.91 -15.10 -20.97
CA GLY A 354 32.86 -15.89 -21.75
C GLY A 354 32.77 -17.40 -21.59
N TRP A 355 31.98 -17.95 -20.65
CA TRP A 355 31.85 -19.39 -20.49
C TRP A 355 30.43 -19.93 -20.43
N LEU A 356 29.45 -19.13 -20.00
CA LEU A 356 28.03 -19.45 -20.07
C LEU A 356 27.37 -18.50 -21.07
N THR A 357 26.73 -19.05 -22.10
CA THR A 357 26.05 -18.26 -23.13
C THR A 357 24.59 -18.67 -23.18
N PHE A 358 23.68 -17.70 -23.08
CA PHE A 358 22.25 -17.91 -23.29
C PHE A 358 21.95 -17.97 -24.78
N ASP A 359 21.47 -19.12 -25.24
CA ASP A 359 21.20 -19.40 -26.65
C ASP A 359 19.73 -19.10 -27.02
N GLY A 360 18.83 -19.00 -26.05
CA GLY A 360 17.41 -18.65 -26.25
C GLY A 360 16.46 -19.42 -25.34
N TYR A 361 15.17 -19.10 -25.45
CA TYR A 361 14.08 -19.78 -24.74
C TYR A 361 13.12 -20.39 -25.76
N THR A 362 13.05 -21.73 -25.80
CA THR A 362 12.15 -22.46 -26.68
C THR A 362 11.62 -23.71 -25.99
N GLU A 363 10.44 -24.19 -26.38
CA GLU A 363 9.85 -25.45 -25.86
C GLU A 363 9.75 -25.54 -24.32
N GLY A 364 9.64 -24.39 -23.63
CA GLY A 364 9.54 -24.35 -22.17
C GLY A 364 10.86 -24.44 -21.42
N ALA A 365 12.02 -24.34 -22.10
CA ALA A 365 13.33 -24.37 -21.46
C ALA A 365 14.23 -23.22 -21.92
N LEU A 366 15.08 -22.74 -21.01
CA LEU A 366 16.22 -21.88 -21.34
C LEU A 366 17.36 -22.76 -21.84
N HIS A 367 17.94 -22.41 -22.99
CA HIS A 367 19.05 -23.13 -23.59
C HIS A 367 20.35 -22.38 -23.37
N PHE A 368 21.39 -23.09 -22.92
CA PHE A 368 22.71 -22.52 -22.69
C PHE A 368 23.82 -23.34 -23.34
N SER A 369 24.82 -22.65 -23.87
CA SER A 369 26.13 -23.20 -24.21
C SER A 369 27.10 -23.00 -23.05
N VAL A 370 27.75 -24.08 -22.62
CA VAL A 370 28.73 -24.08 -21.54
C VAL A 370 30.11 -24.44 -22.10
N ALA A 371 31.08 -23.55 -21.98
CA ALA A 371 32.45 -23.80 -22.38
C ALA A 371 33.14 -24.80 -21.42
N ALA A 372 34.17 -25.50 -21.89
CA ALA A 372 34.97 -26.36 -21.03
C ALA A 372 35.72 -25.54 -19.95
N LEU A 373 35.91 -26.13 -18.78
CA LEU A 373 36.82 -25.68 -17.73
C LEU A 373 38.15 -26.42 -17.91
N THR A 374 39.07 -25.87 -18.69
CA THR A 374 40.33 -26.54 -19.06
C THR A 374 41.37 -26.53 -17.94
N GLU A 375 41.45 -25.43 -17.18
CA GLU A 375 42.27 -25.24 -15.97
C GLU A 375 41.61 -24.15 -15.10
N GLY A 376 41.55 -24.34 -13.78
CA GLY A 376 41.05 -23.31 -12.86
C GLY A 376 40.22 -23.84 -11.69
N ALA A 377 39.94 -22.96 -10.72
CA ALA A 377 38.99 -23.23 -9.64
C ALA A 377 37.55 -23.32 -10.18
N ALA A 378 36.63 -23.84 -9.35
CA ALA A 378 35.21 -23.82 -9.66
C ALA A 378 34.74 -22.41 -10.08
N ARG A 379 33.88 -22.34 -11.10
CA ARG A 379 33.25 -21.08 -11.55
C ARG A 379 31.75 -21.16 -11.44
N GLU A 380 31.12 -20.02 -11.24
CA GLU A 380 29.70 -19.90 -10.99
C GLU A 380 29.12 -18.68 -11.72
N CYS A 381 27.90 -18.83 -12.22
CA CYS A 381 27.12 -17.75 -12.81
C CYS A 381 25.71 -17.77 -12.24
N GLU A 382 25.18 -16.59 -11.97
CA GLU A 382 23.78 -16.41 -11.62
C GLU A 382 22.98 -16.04 -12.88
N VAL A 383 21.95 -16.83 -13.16
CA VAL A 383 20.97 -16.58 -14.22
C VAL A 383 19.70 -16.02 -13.58
N THR A 384 19.33 -14.80 -13.95
CA THR A 384 18.14 -14.12 -13.42
C THR A 384 17.06 -14.02 -14.50
N LEU A 385 15.85 -14.47 -14.17
CA LEU A 385 14.64 -14.28 -14.97
C LEU A 385 13.82 -13.15 -14.33
N THR A 386 13.46 -12.13 -15.10
CA THR A 386 12.66 -10.98 -14.61
C THR A 386 11.40 -10.82 -15.44
N GLU A 387 10.23 -10.78 -14.80
CA GLU A 387 8.94 -10.53 -15.46
C GLU A 387 8.96 -9.23 -16.28
N LYS A 388 8.44 -9.31 -17.51
CA LYS A 388 8.17 -8.15 -18.37
C LYS A 388 6.81 -7.56 -18.08
N ASN A 389 6.73 -6.23 -18.17
CA ASN A 389 5.48 -5.48 -18.07
C ASN A 389 4.69 -5.80 -16.80
N ALA A 390 5.37 -5.79 -15.64
CA ALA A 390 4.76 -6.08 -14.34
C ALA A 390 3.55 -5.17 -14.05
N PRO A 391 2.58 -5.61 -13.23
CA PRO A 391 1.43 -4.80 -12.87
C PRO A 391 1.80 -3.48 -12.17
N ASP A 392 1.02 -2.44 -12.39
CA ASP A 392 1.24 -1.09 -11.86
C ASP A 392 1.26 -1.02 -10.32
N ASN A 393 0.59 -1.97 -9.66
CA ASN A 393 0.54 -2.09 -8.20
C ASN A 393 1.39 -3.25 -7.64
N ALA A 394 2.31 -3.82 -8.43
CA ALA A 394 3.18 -4.90 -7.98
C ALA A 394 4.62 -4.75 -8.50
N LYS A 395 5.56 -5.38 -7.80
CA LYS A 395 6.93 -5.53 -8.30
C LYS A 395 7.00 -6.70 -9.29
N PRO A 396 7.89 -6.64 -10.31
CA PRO A 396 8.14 -7.77 -11.20
C PRO A 396 8.52 -9.03 -10.42
N GLN A 397 8.03 -10.19 -10.87
CA GLN A 397 8.53 -11.47 -10.39
C GLN A 397 9.99 -11.68 -10.83
N VAL A 398 10.80 -12.24 -9.93
CA VAL A 398 12.22 -12.53 -10.19
C VAL A 398 12.53 -13.95 -9.74
N VAL A 399 13.16 -14.73 -10.61
CA VAL A 399 13.68 -16.07 -10.31
C VAL A 399 15.16 -16.10 -10.61
N THR A 400 15.94 -16.65 -9.68
CA THR A 400 17.38 -16.81 -9.81
C THR A 400 17.74 -18.28 -9.86
N VAL A 401 18.60 -18.65 -10.80
CA VAL A 401 19.19 -19.98 -10.92
C VAL A 401 20.70 -19.90 -10.90
N LYS A 402 21.33 -20.70 -10.06
CA LYS A 402 22.79 -20.77 -9.94
C LYS A 402 23.36 -21.87 -10.84
N VAL A 403 24.30 -21.54 -11.72
CA VAL A 403 24.99 -22.51 -12.56
C VAL A 403 26.45 -22.57 -12.15
N THR A 404 26.90 -23.74 -11.69
CA THR A 404 28.27 -23.96 -11.22
C THR A 404 28.96 -25.00 -12.10
N GLN A 405 30.18 -24.71 -12.57
CA GLN A 405 31.00 -25.67 -13.29
C GLN A 405 32.28 -25.99 -12.51
N LYS A 406 32.51 -27.28 -12.22
CA LYS A 406 33.69 -27.75 -11.49
C LYS A 406 33.94 -29.26 -11.70
N PRO A 407 35.13 -29.79 -11.36
CA PRO A 407 35.37 -31.23 -11.34
C PRO A 407 34.34 -31.94 -10.46
N LYS A 408 33.88 -33.12 -10.90
CA LYS A 408 33.00 -33.98 -10.09
C LYS A 408 33.69 -34.27 -8.76
N GLY A 409 32.98 -33.97 -7.67
CA GLY A 409 33.46 -34.21 -6.31
C GLY A 409 33.09 -35.61 -5.83
N LEU A 410 33.60 -36.05 -4.67
CA LEU A 410 33.26 -37.37 -4.13
C LEU A 410 31.76 -37.51 -3.81
N ILE A 411 31.07 -36.40 -3.53
CA ILE A 411 29.62 -36.34 -3.30
C ILE A 411 28.98 -35.48 -4.38
N GLU A 412 28.14 -36.08 -5.22
CA GLU A 412 27.45 -35.41 -6.33
C GLU A 412 26.01 -34.98 -5.99
N CYS A 413 25.49 -35.41 -4.86
CA CYS A 413 24.13 -35.16 -4.44
C CYS A 413 23.97 -35.39 -2.94
N VAL A 414 23.10 -34.60 -2.30
CA VAL A 414 22.82 -34.67 -0.86
C VAL A 414 21.32 -34.66 -0.60
N ALA A 415 20.88 -35.12 0.56
CA ALA A 415 19.46 -35.07 0.93
C ALA A 415 19.09 -33.69 1.47
N ASP A 416 17.95 -33.17 1.01
CA ASP A 416 17.26 -32.04 1.61
C ASP A 416 16.37 -32.52 2.76
N MET A 417 16.83 -32.25 3.97
CA MET A 417 16.20 -32.70 5.20
C MET A 417 15.12 -31.74 5.71
N ARG A 418 14.87 -30.62 5.01
CA ARG A 418 13.80 -29.69 5.35
C ARG A 418 12.45 -30.38 5.19
N LYS A 419 11.77 -30.55 6.33
CA LYS A 419 10.53 -31.34 6.44
C LYS A 419 10.66 -32.77 5.88
N SER A 420 11.85 -33.36 5.96
CA SER A 420 12.08 -34.76 5.55
C SER A 420 12.54 -35.59 6.74
N ARG A 421 12.37 -36.91 6.63
CA ARG A 421 12.80 -37.87 7.65
C ARG A 421 13.24 -39.18 7.04
N THR A 422 14.13 -39.88 7.74
CA THR A 422 14.40 -41.30 7.47
C THR A 422 14.24 -42.13 8.73
N TYR A 423 13.80 -43.37 8.58
CA TYR A 423 13.57 -44.31 9.68
C TYR A 423 13.73 -45.77 9.25
N PHE A 424 13.98 -46.65 10.22
CA PHE A 424 13.93 -48.09 9.98
C PHE A 424 12.48 -48.58 9.96
N SER A 425 11.98 -49.00 8.79
CA SER A 425 10.72 -49.76 8.71
C SER A 425 10.92 -51.21 9.11
N THR A 426 12.13 -51.74 8.86
CA THR A 426 12.62 -53.05 9.29
C THR A 426 14.13 -52.96 9.53
N LEU A 427 14.72 -53.93 10.23
CA LEU A 427 16.16 -54.03 10.43
C LEU A 427 16.66 -55.38 9.92
N LYS A 428 17.68 -55.35 9.05
CA LYS A 428 18.33 -56.54 8.53
C LYS A 428 19.28 -57.16 9.55
N ASN A 429 20.05 -56.31 10.23
CA ASN A 429 21.00 -56.67 11.27
C ASN A 429 20.80 -55.75 12.49
N SER A 430 19.78 -56.04 13.29
CA SER A 430 19.45 -55.23 14.47
C SER A 430 20.53 -55.30 15.56
N SER A 431 21.27 -56.41 15.67
CA SER A 431 22.35 -56.57 16.65
C SER A 431 23.48 -55.56 16.47
N ALA A 432 23.76 -55.13 15.24
CA ALA A 432 24.86 -54.19 14.96
C ALA A 432 24.61 -52.78 15.53
N LEU A 433 23.34 -52.39 15.73
CA LEU A 433 22.95 -51.08 16.27
C LEU A 433 22.53 -51.14 17.75
N ASN A 434 22.81 -52.24 18.44
CA ASN A 434 22.41 -52.47 19.83
C ASN A 434 23.63 -52.73 20.73
N ASN A 435 23.44 -52.55 22.04
CA ASN A 435 24.48 -52.68 23.08
C ASN A 435 25.68 -51.74 22.90
N LEU A 436 25.44 -50.54 22.37
CA LEU A 436 26.49 -49.55 22.04
C LEU A 436 26.91 -48.69 23.25
N LYS A 437 26.68 -49.14 24.49
CA LYS A 437 26.88 -48.29 25.67
C LYS A 437 28.36 -48.03 25.97
N ASP A 438 29.23 -49.00 25.67
CA ASP A 438 30.63 -49.00 26.13
C ASP A 438 31.51 -48.11 25.24
N ALA A 439 31.23 -48.05 23.93
CA ALA A 439 31.86 -47.12 23.00
C ALA A 439 31.03 -46.97 21.71
N GLY A 440 31.21 -45.86 21.01
CA GLY A 440 30.63 -45.64 19.69
C GLY A 440 30.86 -44.22 19.17
N THR A 441 30.47 -44.00 17.92
CA THR A 441 30.52 -42.69 17.25
C THR A 441 29.30 -42.49 16.37
N MET A 442 28.68 -41.32 16.43
CA MET A 442 27.70 -40.85 15.43
C MET A 442 28.31 -39.67 14.67
N GLU A 443 28.28 -39.68 13.35
CA GLU A 443 28.78 -38.55 12.55
C GLU A 443 27.92 -38.26 11.33
N ALA A 444 27.94 -37.00 10.87
CA ALA A 444 27.28 -36.56 9.65
C ALA A 444 27.97 -35.31 9.08
N LEU A 445 27.85 -35.13 7.77
CA LEU A 445 27.95 -33.82 7.15
C LEU A 445 26.60 -33.13 7.19
N VAL A 446 26.55 -31.89 7.65
CA VAL A 446 25.32 -31.09 7.69
C VAL A 446 25.55 -29.68 7.16
N ASN A 447 24.53 -29.09 6.54
CA ASN A 447 24.57 -27.71 6.08
C ASN A 447 23.23 -27.01 6.38
N ILE A 448 23.28 -25.91 7.12
CA ILE A 448 22.09 -25.16 7.55
C ILE A 448 21.65 -24.18 6.45
N GLN A 449 20.40 -24.31 6.01
CA GLN A 449 19.81 -23.50 4.93
C GLN A 449 18.70 -22.57 5.42
N GLU A 450 18.10 -22.87 6.57
CA GLU A 450 17.00 -22.08 7.14
C GLU A 450 17.25 -21.70 8.59
N GLU A 451 17.08 -20.41 8.90
CA GLU A 451 17.10 -19.94 10.27
C GLU A 451 15.89 -20.45 11.05
N ARG A 452 16.08 -20.63 12.35
CA ARG A 452 15.03 -21.13 13.26
C ARG A 452 14.82 -20.14 14.39
N LYS A 453 13.57 -20.01 14.84
CA LYS A 453 13.26 -19.19 16.02
C LYS A 453 13.91 -19.78 17.27
N SER A 454 14.30 -18.93 18.21
CA SER A 454 14.77 -19.36 19.54
C SER A 454 13.75 -20.29 20.21
N GLY A 455 14.24 -21.32 20.91
CA GLY A 455 13.40 -22.38 21.49
C GLY A 455 12.94 -23.45 20.50
N SER A 456 13.36 -23.41 19.24
CA SER A 456 13.12 -24.50 18.28
C SER A 456 14.08 -25.65 18.49
N LEU A 457 13.64 -26.84 18.09
CA LEU A 457 14.43 -28.06 18.02
C LEU A 457 14.61 -28.47 16.56
N SER A 458 15.79 -28.95 16.20
CA SER A 458 16.13 -29.43 14.86
C SER A 458 16.89 -30.74 14.97
N THR A 459 16.36 -31.84 14.42
CA THR A 459 16.93 -33.18 14.64
C THR A 459 18.04 -33.50 13.65
N ILE A 460 19.19 -34.02 14.10
CA ILE A 460 20.21 -34.60 13.20
C ILE A 460 19.97 -36.10 13.08
N MET A 461 20.19 -36.86 14.16
CA MET A 461 19.93 -38.29 14.20
C MET A 461 19.80 -38.83 15.62
N GLY A 462 19.08 -39.93 15.80
CA GLY A 462 18.97 -40.64 17.07
C GLY A 462 17.54 -40.93 17.51
N ILE A 463 17.35 -41.11 18.81
CA ILE A 463 16.06 -41.45 19.41
C ILE A 463 15.69 -40.41 20.47
N GLU A 464 14.56 -39.71 20.26
CA GLU A 464 14.06 -38.66 21.16
C GLU A 464 13.92 -39.18 22.60
N GLY A 465 14.43 -38.38 23.55
CA GLY A 465 14.40 -38.69 24.99
C GLY A 465 15.28 -39.86 25.42
N LYS A 466 16.13 -40.40 24.53
CA LYS A 466 17.01 -41.54 24.83
C LYS A 466 18.47 -41.25 24.46
N PHE A 467 18.71 -40.92 23.20
CA PHE A 467 20.02 -40.61 22.66
C PHE A 467 19.83 -39.92 21.30
N LEU A 468 19.58 -38.61 21.31
CA LEU A 468 19.26 -37.81 20.13
C LEU A 468 20.27 -36.68 19.97
N LEU A 469 21.00 -36.67 18.85
CA LEU A 469 21.76 -35.50 18.43
C LEU A 469 20.82 -34.54 17.70
N ARG A 470 20.74 -33.31 18.21
CA ARG A 470 19.86 -32.25 17.71
C ARG A 470 20.54 -30.88 17.84
N MET A 471 19.88 -29.84 17.33
CA MET A 471 20.22 -28.44 17.57
C MET A 471 19.05 -27.71 18.22
N GLY A 472 19.37 -26.76 19.09
CA GLY A 472 18.38 -25.93 19.79
C GLY A 472 17.63 -26.65 20.90
N ASP A 473 17.03 -25.86 21.79
CA ASP A 473 16.07 -26.25 22.83
C ASP A 473 15.55 -24.96 23.50
N VAL A 474 14.60 -25.06 24.42
CA VAL A 474 14.27 -23.94 25.31
C VAL A 474 15.51 -23.54 26.12
N GLY A 475 16.00 -22.31 25.91
CA GLY A 475 17.20 -21.79 26.57
C GLY A 475 18.53 -22.17 25.91
N VAL A 476 18.50 -22.88 24.77
CA VAL A 476 19.67 -23.22 23.95
C VAL A 476 19.51 -22.57 22.57
N ALA A 477 20.58 -21.98 22.04
CA ALA A 477 20.53 -21.34 20.72
C ALA A 477 20.09 -22.34 19.65
N TRP A 478 19.24 -21.92 18.71
CA TRP A 478 18.57 -22.81 17.77
C TRP A 478 19.52 -23.60 16.85
N ASN A 479 20.75 -23.09 16.68
CA ASN A 479 21.86 -23.63 15.88
C ASN A 479 22.99 -24.24 16.74
N GLN A 480 22.78 -24.40 18.06
CA GLN A 480 23.76 -25.02 18.95
C GLN A 480 23.46 -26.51 19.13
N LEU A 481 24.46 -27.36 18.93
CA LEU A 481 24.31 -28.80 19.07
C LEU A 481 24.01 -29.19 20.52
N GLN A 482 23.17 -30.20 20.66
CA GLN A 482 22.81 -30.81 21.91
C GLN A 482 22.63 -32.31 21.72
N LEU A 483 23.24 -33.11 22.58
CA LEU A 483 22.93 -34.52 22.72
C LEU A 483 21.92 -34.68 23.86
N ALA A 484 20.68 -35.01 23.53
CA ALA A 484 19.63 -35.28 24.50
C ALA A 484 19.61 -36.76 24.88
N THR A 485 19.60 -37.07 26.17
CA THR A 485 19.63 -38.45 26.68
C THR A 485 18.46 -38.72 27.64
N TYR A 486 18.38 -39.93 28.18
CA TYR A 486 17.39 -40.30 29.21
C TYR A 486 17.44 -39.44 30.47
N SER A 487 18.64 -39.01 30.88
CA SER A 487 18.88 -38.38 32.18
C SER A 487 19.12 -36.89 32.09
N ASP A 488 19.78 -36.46 31.03
CA ASP A 488 20.26 -35.10 30.87
C ASP A 488 20.64 -34.78 29.42
N ASN A 489 20.81 -33.50 29.16
CA ASN A 489 21.22 -32.98 27.86
C ASN A 489 22.66 -32.46 27.95
N LYS A 490 23.47 -32.75 26.94
CA LYS A 490 24.86 -32.26 26.83
C LYS A 490 24.93 -31.22 25.73
N THR A 491 25.34 -30.01 26.11
CA THR A 491 25.47 -28.88 25.20
C THR A 491 26.41 -27.84 25.80
N ASP A 492 27.01 -27.01 24.95
CA ASP A 492 27.88 -25.90 25.33
C ASP A 492 27.83 -24.83 24.23
N ALA A 493 28.10 -23.56 24.56
CA ALA A 493 28.14 -22.49 23.57
C ALA A 493 29.20 -22.74 22.46
N ALA A 494 30.27 -23.47 22.77
CA ALA A 494 31.28 -23.91 21.81
C ALA A 494 30.72 -24.85 20.71
N LEU A 495 29.51 -25.38 20.90
CA LEU A 495 28.82 -26.24 19.93
C LEU A 495 27.89 -25.49 18.97
N THR A 496 28.08 -24.19 18.83
CA THR A 496 27.27 -23.35 17.93
C THR A 496 27.76 -23.46 16.49
N LEU A 497 26.84 -23.72 15.56
CA LEU A 497 27.10 -23.68 14.11
C LEU A 497 26.68 -22.29 13.58
N ASP A 498 27.66 -21.41 13.42
CA ASP A 498 27.45 -19.96 13.25
C ASP A 498 27.25 -19.48 11.80
N LYS A 499 27.46 -20.35 10.80
CA LYS A 499 27.37 -20.02 9.38
C LYS A 499 26.20 -20.72 8.70
N MET A 500 25.42 -19.92 7.98
CA MET A 500 24.43 -20.40 7.02
C MET A 500 25.12 -20.81 5.73
N ASP A 501 24.52 -21.74 4.99
CA ASP A 501 25.04 -22.29 3.73
C ASP A 501 26.50 -22.77 3.82
N HIS A 502 26.82 -23.43 4.93
CA HIS A 502 28.15 -23.95 5.23
C HIS A 502 28.07 -25.42 5.64
N TRP A 503 28.94 -26.24 5.07
CA TRP A 503 29.08 -27.65 5.44
C TRP A 503 29.94 -27.79 6.69
N TYR A 504 29.36 -28.40 7.71
CA TYR A 504 30.06 -28.82 8.92
C TYR A 504 30.13 -30.35 8.96
N HIS A 505 31.31 -30.91 9.27
CA HIS A 505 31.39 -32.28 9.76
C HIS A 505 31.14 -32.28 11.27
N ILE A 506 30.21 -33.10 11.72
CA ILE A 506 29.89 -33.26 13.15
C ILE A 506 30.14 -34.69 13.53
N ALA A 507 30.91 -34.92 14.60
CA ALA A 507 31.04 -36.24 15.22
C ALA A 507 30.83 -36.18 16.73
N VAL A 508 30.03 -37.10 17.25
CA VAL A 508 29.83 -37.34 18.68
C VAL A 508 30.39 -38.70 19.02
N VAL A 509 31.50 -38.72 19.76
CA VAL A 509 32.25 -39.92 20.15
C VAL A 509 32.02 -40.18 21.62
N TRP A 510 31.72 -41.42 22.01
CA TRP A 510 31.66 -41.82 23.41
C TRP A 510 32.52 -43.04 23.70
N SER A 511 33.11 -43.07 24.89
CA SER A 511 33.92 -44.18 25.40
C SER A 511 33.79 -44.26 26.92
N GLY A 512 33.20 -45.36 27.39
CA GLY A 512 32.72 -45.50 28.76
C GLY A 512 31.74 -44.38 29.11
N ILE A 513 32.10 -43.56 30.11
CA ILE A 513 31.30 -42.41 30.50
C ILE A 513 31.66 -41.12 29.76
N ASN A 514 32.75 -41.08 28.99
CA ASN A 514 33.18 -39.83 28.34
C ASN A 514 32.43 -39.62 27.03
N VAL A 515 32.10 -38.36 26.72
CA VAL A 515 31.59 -37.94 25.41
C VAL A 515 32.36 -36.74 24.89
N TYR A 516 32.68 -36.78 23.60
CA TYR A 516 33.46 -35.77 22.88
C TYR A 516 32.67 -35.34 21.65
N PHE A 517 32.60 -34.03 21.43
CA PHE A 517 31.98 -33.43 20.26
C PHE A 517 33.08 -32.83 19.40
N TYR A 518 33.12 -33.23 18.14
CA TYR A 518 34.00 -32.69 17.12
C TYR A 518 33.18 -31.92 16.09
N ILE A 519 33.66 -30.73 15.72
CA ILE A 519 33.15 -29.92 14.62
C ILE A 519 34.32 -29.69 13.68
N ASP A 520 34.16 -30.08 12.42
CA ASP A 520 35.20 -30.03 11.37
C ASP A 520 36.51 -30.70 11.83
N GLY A 521 36.37 -31.83 12.51
CA GLY A 521 37.47 -32.63 13.05
C GLY A 521 38.15 -32.05 14.29
N GLU A 522 37.78 -30.87 14.76
CA GLU A 522 38.32 -30.24 15.97
C GLU A 522 37.45 -30.49 17.19
N LEU A 523 38.08 -30.80 18.33
CA LEU A 523 37.37 -31.06 19.59
C LEU A 523 36.74 -29.75 20.09
N ALA A 524 35.42 -29.65 20.02
CA ALA A 524 34.66 -28.47 20.41
C ALA A 524 34.20 -28.53 21.87
N TYR A 525 33.81 -29.71 22.36
CA TYR A 525 33.32 -29.89 23.73
C TYR A 525 33.54 -31.31 24.23
N GLN A 526 33.68 -31.46 25.55
CA GLN A 526 33.74 -32.76 26.22
C GLN A 526 32.90 -32.76 27.49
N SER A 527 32.30 -33.91 27.80
CA SER A 527 31.48 -34.09 28.98
C SER A 527 31.42 -35.56 29.39
N PHE A 528 30.49 -35.89 30.29
CA PHE A 528 30.23 -37.26 30.73
C PHE A 528 28.77 -37.66 30.48
N LEU A 529 28.54 -38.91 30.09
CA LEU A 529 27.23 -39.53 29.87
C LEU A 529 26.86 -40.46 31.02
N SER A 530 25.54 -40.65 31.16
CA SER A 530 24.96 -41.58 32.11
C SER A 530 24.06 -42.60 31.40
N LEU A 531 24.67 -43.62 30.80
CA LEU A 531 23.96 -44.65 30.00
C LEU A 531 23.56 -45.89 30.81
N TYR A 532 22.96 -45.70 32.00
CA TYR A 532 22.62 -46.82 32.91
C TYR A 532 21.63 -47.84 32.31
N SER A 533 20.76 -47.40 31.40
CA SER A 533 19.76 -48.22 30.71
C SER A 533 20.31 -48.94 29.46
N GLY A 534 21.61 -48.80 29.17
CA GLY A 534 22.21 -49.24 27.91
C GLY A 534 21.87 -48.33 26.72
N LEU A 535 22.51 -48.57 25.58
CA LEU A 535 22.30 -47.80 24.36
C LEU A 535 21.96 -48.73 23.19
N ASN A 536 20.72 -48.64 22.73
CA ASN A 536 20.19 -49.39 21.60
C ASN A 536 19.61 -48.40 20.58
N LEU A 537 20.24 -48.30 19.42
CA LEU A 537 19.86 -47.41 18.33
C LEU A 537 19.03 -48.13 17.25
N GLY A 538 19.06 -49.47 17.21
CA GLY A 538 18.31 -50.28 16.26
C GLY A 538 16.82 -50.39 16.61
N VAL A 539 16.08 -49.27 16.56
CA VAL A 539 14.65 -49.23 16.87
C VAL A 539 13.82 -48.83 15.65
N THR A 540 12.94 -49.73 15.22
CA THR A 540 12.06 -49.53 14.06
C THR A 540 10.86 -48.63 14.37
N TYR A 541 10.39 -47.90 13.36
CA TYR A 541 9.12 -47.20 13.40
C TYR A 541 8.01 -48.08 12.80
N SER A 542 6.93 -48.28 13.56
CA SER A 542 5.79 -49.13 13.16
C SER A 542 4.53 -48.35 12.80
N GLY A 543 4.64 -47.05 12.47
CA GLY A 543 3.51 -46.20 12.08
C GLY A 543 2.86 -45.40 13.23
N TYR A 544 3.37 -45.53 14.46
CA TYR A 544 2.93 -44.74 15.62
C TYR A 544 4.09 -44.55 16.60
N GLU A 545 4.14 -43.40 17.27
CA GLU A 545 5.18 -43.07 18.26
C GLU A 545 4.57 -42.46 19.53
N SER A 546 5.08 -42.88 20.68
CA SER A 546 4.77 -42.36 22.01
C SER A 546 6.04 -42.32 22.86
N GLU A 547 5.96 -41.80 24.08
CA GLU A 547 7.08 -41.80 25.04
C GLU A 547 7.67 -43.20 25.29
N TYR A 548 6.87 -44.25 25.09
CA TYR A 548 7.28 -45.65 25.27
C TYR A 548 7.71 -46.35 23.97
N SER A 549 7.49 -45.72 22.80
CA SER A 549 7.68 -46.34 21.47
C SER A 549 8.49 -45.45 20.51
N ARG A 550 9.47 -44.72 21.04
CA ARG A 550 10.40 -43.86 20.27
C ARG A 550 11.24 -44.67 19.29
N ALA A 551 11.25 -44.28 18.02
CA ALA A 551 12.05 -44.89 16.95
C ALA A 551 13.36 -44.13 16.71
N PHE A 552 14.28 -44.75 15.96
CA PHE A 552 15.47 -44.07 15.46
C PHE A 552 15.14 -43.29 14.20
N TRP A 553 15.57 -42.04 14.17
CA TRP A 553 15.31 -41.11 13.09
C TRP A 553 16.60 -40.45 12.58
N ILE A 554 16.59 -40.05 11.31
CA ILE A 554 17.51 -39.04 10.76
C ILE A 554 16.67 -37.87 10.23
N GLY A 555 17.07 -36.65 10.58
CA GLY A 555 16.46 -35.39 10.12
C GLY A 555 15.11 -35.01 10.73
N TYR A 556 14.57 -35.81 11.66
CA TYR A 556 13.25 -35.58 12.26
C TYR A 556 13.15 -36.25 13.64
N SER A 557 12.34 -35.73 14.56
CA SER A 557 11.88 -36.49 15.73
C SER A 557 10.63 -35.87 16.33
N TYR A 558 9.73 -36.69 16.90
CA TYR A 558 8.54 -36.30 17.68
C TYR A 558 7.45 -35.47 16.97
N ASN A 559 7.79 -34.33 16.35
CA ASN A 559 6.84 -33.38 15.77
C ASN A 559 7.34 -32.88 14.40
N ALA A 560 6.42 -32.65 13.46
CA ALA A 560 6.65 -32.15 12.09
C ALA A 560 7.56 -30.92 12.03
N ASP A 561 7.53 -30.07 13.05
CA ASP A 561 8.32 -28.86 13.12
C ASP A 561 9.76 -29.08 13.61
N ARG A 562 10.18 -30.29 13.99
CA ARG A 562 11.56 -30.58 14.47
C ARG A 562 12.52 -31.13 13.43
N TYR A 563 12.27 -30.84 12.16
CA TYR A 563 13.11 -31.26 11.04
C TYR A 563 14.50 -30.60 11.07
N PHE A 564 15.49 -31.22 10.42
CA PHE A 564 16.78 -30.57 10.19
C PHE A 564 16.65 -29.44 9.15
N PRO A 565 17.04 -28.20 9.44
CA PRO A 565 16.76 -27.04 8.59
C PRO A 565 17.79 -26.87 7.46
N GLY A 566 18.05 -27.93 6.68
CA GLY A 566 18.95 -27.87 5.54
C GLY A 566 19.35 -29.22 4.99
N TYR A 567 20.59 -29.33 4.52
CA TYR A 567 21.11 -30.49 3.81
C TYR A 567 21.91 -31.42 4.72
N MET A 568 21.91 -32.72 4.40
CA MET A 568 22.67 -33.73 5.13
C MET A 568 23.28 -34.75 4.16
N SER A 569 24.47 -35.22 4.49
CA SER A 569 25.20 -36.25 3.75
C SER A 569 26.01 -37.11 4.72
N GLU A 570 26.45 -38.28 4.27
CA GLU A 570 27.48 -39.08 4.96
C GLU A 570 27.15 -39.39 6.43
N VAL A 571 25.92 -39.84 6.71
CA VAL A 571 25.48 -40.20 8.07
C VAL A 571 26.02 -41.56 8.45
N ARG A 572 26.77 -41.65 9.54
CA ARG A 572 27.43 -42.89 9.97
C ARG A 572 27.26 -43.17 11.46
N ILE A 573 27.22 -44.45 11.78
CA ILE A 573 27.28 -44.97 13.14
C ILE A 573 28.39 -46.01 13.23
N TRP A 574 29.26 -45.84 14.21
CA TRP A 574 30.34 -46.74 14.56
C TRP A 574 30.10 -47.37 15.92
N ASN A 575 30.38 -48.66 16.07
CA ASN A 575 30.30 -49.37 17.35
C ASN A 575 31.58 -49.26 18.20
N ARG A 576 32.45 -48.32 17.83
CA ARG A 576 33.69 -47.98 18.52
C ARG A 576 33.86 -46.47 18.57
N ALA A 577 34.68 -46.02 19.52
CA ALA A 577 35.11 -44.63 19.58
C ALA A 577 36.16 -44.38 18.49
N LEU A 578 35.92 -43.41 17.60
CA LEU A 578 36.93 -42.94 16.65
C LEU A 578 37.90 -41.99 17.34
N SER A 579 39.18 -42.05 16.97
CA SER A 579 40.18 -41.05 17.40
C SER A 579 40.05 -39.75 16.57
N LYS A 580 40.63 -38.66 17.08
CA LYS A 580 40.70 -37.40 16.33
C LYS A 580 41.44 -37.59 14.99
N GLU A 581 42.50 -38.39 14.99
CA GLU A 581 43.31 -38.68 13.79
C GLU A 581 42.51 -39.48 12.76
N GLU A 582 41.67 -40.43 13.18
CA GLU A 582 40.78 -41.17 12.29
C GLU A 582 39.74 -40.24 11.67
N ILE A 583 39.10 -39.38 12.48
CA ILE A 583 38.12 -38.39 12.01
C ILE A 583 38.75 -37.45 10.97
N ASN A 584 40.02 -37.05 11.17
CA ASN A 584 40.74 -36.14 10.28
C ASN A 584 41.53 -36.88 9.17
N SER A 585 41.32 -38.18 9.00
CA SER A 585 41.99 -38.92 7.92
C SER A 585 41.51 -38.45 6.54
N GLU A 586 42.34 -38.68 5.52
CA GLU A 586 42.09 -38.18 4.17
C GLU A 586 40.69 -38.60 3.67
N ASN A 587 39.91 -37.62 3.22
CA ASN A 587 38.53 -37.77 2.72
C ASN A 587 37.50 -38.29 3.72
N HIS A 588 37.84 -38.55 5.00
CA HIS A 588 36.93 -39.15 5.97
C HIS A 588 35.58 -38.43 6.06
N PHE A 589 35.58 -37.10 6.00
CA PHE A 589 34.33 -36.32 6.05
C PHE A 589 33.39 -36.66 4.90
N TYR A 590 33.93 -36.95 3.71
CA TYR A 590 33.17 -37.10 2.47
C TYR A 590 32.96 -38.55 2.05
N SER A 591 33.82 -39.47 2.49
CA SER A 591 33.73 -40.90 2.18
C SER A 591 34.62 -41.73 3.10
N VAL A 592 34.18 -42.94 3.44
CA VAL A 592 34.99 -43.97 4.10
C VAL A 592 34.82 -45.32 3.39
N PRO A 593 35.79 -46.24 3.48
CA PRO A 593 35.59 -47.61 3.02
C PRO A 593 34.37 -48.24 3.69
N VAL A 594 33.48 -48.81 2.89
CA VAL A 594 32.20 -49.35 3.38
C VAL A 594 32.34 -50.54 4.33
N ASP A 595 33.51 -51.17 4.34
CA ASP A 595 33.90 -52.31 5.18
C ASP A 595 34.85 -51.90 6.33
N SER A 596 34.95 -50.60 6.63
CA SER A 596 35.77 -50.07 7.73
C SER A 596 35.43 -50.73 9.07
N GLU A 597 36.47 -51.05 9.84
CA GLU A 597 36.30 -51.73 11.14
C GLU A 597 35.39 -50.92 12.07
N GLY A 598 34.33 -51.57 12.56
CA GLY A 598 33.37 -51.01 13.49
C GLY A 598 32.29 -50.12 12.87
N LEU A 599 32.24 -49.96 11.53
CA LEU A 599 31.16 -49.27 10.84
C LEU A 599 29.89 -50.14 10.84
N VAL A 600 28.84 -49.67 11.52
CA VAL A 600 27.59 -50.43 11.71
C VAL A 600 26.34 -49.78 11.11
N GLY A 601 26.48 -48.57 10.58
CA GLY A 601 25.50 -47.91 9.73
C GLY A 601 26.18 -46.83 8.89
N TYR A 602 25.88 -46.77 7.60
CA TYR A 602 26.42 -45.77 6.69
C TYR A 602 25.41 -45.40 5.60
N TRP A 603 24.71 -44.29 5.80
CA TRP A 603 23.74 -43.74 4.85
C TRP A 603 24.34 -42.50 4.19
N LYS A 604 24.72 -42.63 2.93
CA LYS A 604 25.35 -41.54 2.15
C LYS A 604 24.38 -40.40 1.85
N LEU A 605 23.08 -40.72 1.76
CA LEU A 605 22.01 -39.78 1.41
C LEU A 605 22.20 -39.11 0.05
N ASN A 606 22.62 -39.91 -0.95
CA ASN A 606 22.97 -39.45 -2.29
C ASN A 606 22.27 -40.25 -3.41
N GLU A 607 21.15 -40.92 -3.12
CA GLU A 607 20.45 -41.78 -4.09
C GLU A 607 19.83 -41.00 -5.26
N GLY A 608 19.62 -39.69 -5.11
CA GLY A 608 19.10 -38.78 -6.14
C GLY A 608 17.61 -38.92 -6.42
N SER A 609 17.00 -40.08 -6.12
CA SER A 609 15.56 -40.31 -6.20
C SER A 609 15.16 -41.59 -5.46
N GLY A 610 13.85 -41.80 -5.30
CA GLY A 610 13.30 -43.01 -4.68
C GLY A 610 13.07 -42.86 -3.17
N ASN A 611 12.60 -43.94 -2.54
CA ASN A 611 12.12 -43.95 -1.16
C ASN A 611 12.98 -44.77 -0.19
N THR A 612 14.06 -45.39 -0.69
CA THR A 612 14.95 -46.24 0.10
C THR A 612 16.28 -45.54 0.24
N VAL A 613 16.71 -45.36 1.49
CA VAL A 613 18.03 -44.85 1.83
C VAL A 613 18.91 -46.05 2.14
N ILE A 614 20.00 -46.20 1.38
CA ILE A 614 20.81 -47.43 1.40
C ILE A 614 21.83 -47.35 2.53
N ASP A 615 21.86 -48.37 3.38
CA ASP A 615 22.97 -48.58 4.31
C ASP A 615 24.11 -49.26 3.55
N SER A 616 25.17 -48.51 3.29
CA SER A 616 26.38 -48.98 2.62
C SER A 616 27.26 -49.84 3.52
N SER A 617 27.04 -49.84 4.84
CA SER A 617 27.84 -50.64 5.78
C SER A 617 27.53 -52.14 5.67
N PRO A 618 28.33 -53.02 6.30
CA PRO A 618 28.08 -54.46 6.28
C PRO A 618 26.77 -54.85 6.98
N SER A 619 26.19 -53.96 7.79
CA SER A 619 24.89 -54.18 8.46
C SER A 619 23.72 -54.22 7.48
N GLY A 620 23.76 -53.43 6.42
CA GLY A 620 22.71 -53.36 5.39
C GLY A 620 21.32 -53.01 5.94
N ASN A 621 21.26 -52.19 7.00
CA ASN A 621 20.03 -51.69 7.61
C ASN A 621 19.48 -50.50 6.81
N ASN A 622 18.88 -50.77 5.65
CA ASN A 622 18.26 -49.73 4.82
C ASN A 622 17.13 -49.00 5.57
N MET A 623 16.95 -47.73 5.24
CA MET A 623 15.89 -46.88 5.82
C MET A 623 14.86 -46.49 4.75
N VAL A 624 13.68 -46.10 5.21
CA VAL A 624 12.66 -45.48 4.36
C VAL A 624 12.77 -43.97 4.51
N GLY A 625 12.73 -43.26 3.39
CA GLY A 625 12.70 -41.80 3.32
C GLY A 625 11.29 -41.25 3.08
N GLU A 626 10.97 -40.15 3.76
CA GLU A 626 9.76 -39.37 3.53
C GLU A 626 10.07 -37.87 3.49
N HIS A 627 9.42 -37.13 2.59
CA HIS A 627 9.45 -35.66 2.50
C HIS A 627 8.06 -35.08 2.76
N ASP A 628 7.96 -33.75 2.88
CA ASP A 628 6.70 -33.06 3.24
C ASP A 628 6.05 -33.64 4.51
N VAL A 629 6.89 -33.89 5.53
CA VAL A 629 6.43 -34.35 6.84
C VAL A 629 5.62 -33.25 7.50
N ARG A 630 4.37 -33.57 7.85
CA ARG A 630 3.40 -32.63 8.42
C ARG A 630 2.49 -33.30 9.44
N THR A 631 1.95 -32.49 10.35
CA THR A 631 0.95 -32.93 11.31
C THR A 631 -0.40 -33.13 10.61
N GLN A 632 -0.97 -34.32 10.75
CA GLN A 632 -2.33 -34.63 10.30
C GLN A 632 -3.10 -35.28 11.46
N GLY A 633 -4.02 -34.53 12.07
CA GLY A 633 -4.66 -34.93 13.32
C GLY A 633 -3.61 -35.11 14.42
N ASN A 634 -3.57 -36.29 15.05
CA ASN A 634 -2.58 -36.64 16.08
C ASN A 634 -1.34 -37.35 15.52
N ASN A 635 -1.24 -37.52 14.21
CA ASN A 635 -0.16 -38.28 13.56
C ASN A 635 0.75 -37.38 12.73
N GLN A 636 1.93 -37.92 12.43
CA GLN A 636 2.97 -37.25 11.67
C GLN A 636 3.14 -38.04 10.37
N VAL A 637 2.66 -37.46 9.27
CA VAL A 637 2.58 -38.13 7.96
C VAL A 637 3.57 -37.47 7.00
N GLY A 638 4.18 -38.27 6.14
CA GLY A 638 5.07 -37.79 5.08
C GLY A 638 4.75 -38.48 3.75
N THR A 639 5.22 -37.88 2.67
CA THR A 639 5.14 -38.44 1.31
C THR A 639 6.37 -39.31 1.07
N LYS A 640 6.18 -40.54 0.58
CA LYS A 640 7.31 -41.47 0.34
C LYS A 640 8.30 -40.88 -0.65
N GLY A 641 9.58 -40.92 -0.29
CA GLY A 641 10.67 -40.34 -1.07
C GLY A 641 11.51 -39.37 -0.24
N LEU A 642 12.71 -39.04 -0.71
CA LEU A 642 13.45 -37.88 -0.22
C LEU A 642 13.60 -36.85 -1.34
N ASN A 643 13.72 -35.59 -0.95
CA ASN A 643 14.20 -34.54 -1.82
C ASN A 643 15.72 -34.55 -1.82
N TYR A 644 16.31 -34.35 -2.99
CA TYR A 644 17.75 -34.38 -3.19
C TYR A 644 18.19 -33.11 -3.90
N VAL A 645 19.36 -32.61 -3.52
CA VAL A 645 19.99 -31.43 -4.14
C VAL A 645 21.29 -31.89 -4.77
N GLU A 646 21.43 -31.64 -6.08
CA GLU A 646 22.70 -31.82 -6.77
C GLU A 646 23.75 -30.95 -6.10
N MET A 647 24.95 -31.49 -5.89
CA MET A 647 26.07 -30.79 -5.30
C MET A 647 27.37 -31.33 -5.88
N SER A 648 28.49 -30.72 -5.53
CA SER A 648 29.78 -31.39 -5.70
C SER A 648 30.66 -31.00 -4.52
N LEU A 649 30.73 -31.88 -3.53
CA LEU A 649 31.62 -31.71 -2.37
C LEU A 649 32.92 -32.46 -2.64
N PRO A 650 34.06 -31.96 -2.13
CA PRO A 650 35.38 -32.57 -2.34
C PRO A 650 35.39 -34.08 -2.21
#